data_AF-W7X7V8-F1
#
_entry.id   AF-W7X7V8-F1
#
_cell.length_a   1.000
_cell.length_b   1.000
_cell.length_c   1.000
_cell.angle_alpha   90.00
_cell.angle_beta   90.00
_cell.angle_gamma   90.00
#
_symmetry.space_group_name_H-M   'P 1'
#
loop_
_entity.id
_entity.type
_entity.pdbx_description
1 polymer ?
#
loop_
_entity_poly.entity_id
_entity_poly.type
_entity_poly.pdbx_seq_one_letter_code
_entity_poly.pdbx_strand_id
1 'polypeptide(L)'
;MRFLQVQLYQISNSIYQESQDVKIYNMTAVNYYISQQPFIYINSQNVLFDNMKISKVNFSTNKKSQQIPLIALTATYSLIIQNSLLSQINNFKNSSIQIQDSQNIKVFNTIFQNIYSNDTSSALTIQNSQNIDILNSVFKDMNLNNTGSIQIINGQNIVFQSNELQFILSQIGDGGALNFINSQINKLDQNQFISNTALLGSGGAIFCQNSAFKAFNENIFNKNKAPQGSGGAIMLNNCDILQMKNNTFILNQAFIGGAIRYTNLQPIAIMQGGAKNLKILNYFYKNNATSYGINIGSYPVLLNMKNNFEKNSISQQDSLIDVQSGYKAPTPILIRFIDEEMREVAFVNLSQYPFINKDILQEMSQYILQAESDNIGLIGDLKQAYQLKNYAFVFDLSYSYKPSSNATLIIKSSQLLPQFLSNNQQAQLLQFSLSINIQFRKCKIGEVIQKSGNNTICYTCQQGHYSLIDPYLDQSISCKACPTGSITCQNSQIQIQNGYWRQNDSSDIIVQCQYQDICQPENPLSKNGCNQGHVGPLCQECDIKGQVWGSSYCKSQQKICNNCINFYSPTNIALMILLLGFIFYQIYSNIHKKISHTKKYILAKYLSKFNLISPNIYRKQANQPSLVKILLSYCQFLMIFNSLNISLPDYFIVFSSTGGDTSQLTIYSIDCLLFSYDLKLPNYIIRLLWINLQPIGLFLLIEIFSQFRLKKMIINAQKYTIYTNLIIIFLYFQSSIVKVISQSLSCQQIGNTYFVSSDLNYNCLDDQHIRNIIYFIIPLGLIWVVFIPLFLFIKMRKYKNQMQTIKTLFIYGYLYQVIKFLTYNSLIQYQEFAKINYNYFSLNKNIKSLLIIFINNKLKILNLKKQYIRNIRKINITGSQQEY
;
A
#
# COMPACT_ATOMS: atom_id res chain seq x y z
N MET A 1 -71.26 -36.72 55.06
CA MET A 1 -70.66 -37.98 55.56
C MET A 1 -69.37 -37.65 56.31
N ARG A 2 -69.11 -38.25 57.49
CA ARG A 2 -67.88 -37.99 58.27
C ARG A 2 -66.64 -38.69 57.69
N PHE A 3 -66.78 -39.92 57.17
CA PHE A 3 -65.67 -40.66 56.55
C PHE A 3 -66.19 -41.51 55.39
N LEU A 4 -65.44 -41.56 54.28
CA LEU A 4 -65.65 -42.53 53.20
C LEU A 4 -64.33 -43.30 52.97
N GLN A 5 -64.35 -44.60 53.23
CA GLN A 5 -63.26 -45.52 52.91
C GLN A 5 -63.71 -46.50 51.84
N VAL A 6 -63.04 -46.48 50.69
CA VAL A 6 -63.31 -47.39 49.57
C VAL A 6 -62.12 -48.35 49.42
N GLN A 7 -62.35 -49.63 49.66
CA GLN A 7 -61.36 -50.70 49.49
C GLN A 7 -61.77 -51.58 48.29
N LEU A 8 -60.87 -51.72 47.31
CA LEU A 8 -61.05 -52.52 46.08
C LEU A 8 -62.28 -52.09 45.25
N TYR A 9 -62.05 -51.21 44.27
CA TYR A 9 -63.14 -50.64 43.48
C TYR A 9 -62.78 -50.61 42.00
N GLN A 10 -63.57 -51.29 41.17
CA GLN A 10 -63.59 -51.14 39.71
C GLN A 10 -64.71 -50.14 39.37
N ILE A 11 -64.32 -48.99 38.81
CA ILE A 11 -65.24 -47.86 38.58
C ILE A 11 -66.00 -48.06 37.27
N SER A 12 -67.33 -48.14 37.26
CA SER A 12 -68.11 -48.08 36.01
C SER A 12 -68.56 -46.66 35.60
N ASN A 13 -68.71 -45.73 36.56
CA ASN A 13 -69.22 -44.36 36.37
C ASN A 13 -68.35 -43.29 37.07
N SER A 14 -68.48 -42.01 36.69
CA SER A 14 -67.76 -40.88 37.33
C SER A 14 -68.02 -40.77 38.84
N ILE A 15 -66.98 -40.50 39.63
CA ILE A 15 -67.05 -40.32 41.09
C ILE A 15 -67.19 -38.82 41.41
N TYR A 16 -68.25 -38.45 42.10
CA TYR A 16 -68.43 -37.12 42.70
C TYR A 16 -68.63 -37.28 44.20
N GLN A 17 -67.73 -36.69 45.02
CA GLN A 17 -67.79 -36.88 46.46
C GLN A 17 -67.49 -35.60 47.24
N GLU A 18 -68.38 -35.29 48.19
CA GLU A 18 -68.22 -34.27 49.23
C GLU A 18 -68.30 -34.92 50.62
N SER A 19 -67.15 -35.12 51.27
CA SER A 19 -67.05 -35.66 52.64
C SER A 19 -65.85 -35.08 53.37
N GLN A 20 -65.80 -35.16 54.71
CA GLN A 20 -64.66 -34.62 55.46
C GLN A 20 -63.36 -35.39 55.15
N ASP A 21 -63.41 -36.73 55.14
CA ASP A 21 -62.25 -37.56 54.84
C ASP A 21 -62.58 -38.59 53.75
N VAL A 22 -61.80 -38.58 52.66
CA VAL A 22 -61.88 -39.54 51.55
C VAL A 22 -60.60 -40.36 51.49
N LYS A 23 -60.72 -41.69 51.66
CA LYS A 23 -59.59 -42.63 51.48
C LYS A 23 -59.96 -43.69 50.45
N ILE A 24 -59.14 -43.78 49.41
CA ILE A 24 -59.34 -44.67 48.28
C ILE A 24 -58.11 -45.57 48.15
N TYR A 25 -58.34 -46.88 48.28
CA TYR A 25 -57.31 -47.90 48.20
C TYR A 25 -57.56 -48.86 47.04
N ASN A 26 -56.51 -49.23 46.31
CA ASN A 26 -56.53 -50.26 45.27
C ASN A 26 -57.59 -50.01 44.18
N MET A 27 -57.72 -48.75 43.74
CA MET A 27 -58.63 -48.38 42.66
C MET A 27 -58.05 -48.79 41.31
N THR A 28 -58.85 -49.44 40.46
CA THR A 28 -58.44 -49.77 39.09
C THR A 28 -59.45 -49.25 38.07
N ALA A 29 -58.97 -48.48 37.09
CA ALA A 29 -59.76 -47.99 35.96
C ALA A 29 -58.99 -48.27 34.65
N VAL A 30 -59.53 -49.16 33.81
CA VAL A 30 -58.91 -49.57 32.54
C VAL A 30 -59.92 -49.53 31.40
N ASN A 31 -59.54 -48.99 30.22
CA ASN A 31 -60.36 -48.94 29.00
C ASN A 31 -61.63 -48.07 29.11
N TYR A 32 -61.49 -46.80 29.49
CA TYR A 32 -62.63 -45.87 29.58
C TYR A 32 -62.62 -44.82 28.48
N TYR A 33 -63.81 -44.55 27.96
CA TYR A 33 -64.11 -43.36 27.17
C TYR A 33 -64.98 -42.44 28.01
N ILE A 34 -64.46 -41.25 28.31
CA ILE A 34 -65.13 -40.30 29.19
C ILE A 34 -65.48 -39.06 28.38
N SER A 35 -66.72 -38.61 28.53
CA SER A 35 -67.20 -37.40 27.88
C SER A 35 -67.94 -36.51 28.87
N GLN A 36 -67.73 -35.19 28.73
CA GLN A 36 -68.50 -34.10 29.35
C GLN A 36 -68.32 -33.81 30.85
N GLN A 37 -67.65 -34.66 31.65
CA GLN A 37 -67.53 -34.50 33.10
C GLN A 37 -66.21 -35.10 33.66
N PRO A 38 -65.67 -34.61 34.81
CA PRO A 38 -64.46 -35.19 35.40
C PRO A 38 -64.70 -36.64 35.79
N PHE A 39 -63.70 -37.50 35.60
CA PHE A 39 -63.80 -38.91 36.00
C PHE A 39 -63.90 -39.04 37.51
N ILE A 40 -63.13 -38.20 38.22
CA ILE A 40 -63.11 -38.12 39.67
C ILE A 40 -63.14 -36.64 40.04
N TYR A 41 -64.14 -36.23 40.81
CA TYR A 41 -64.24 -34.92 41.43
C TYR A 41 -64.41 -35.10 42.94
N ILE A 42 -63.43 -34.63 43.70
CA ILE A 42 -63.43 -34.73 45.17
C ILE A 42 -63.23 -33.35 45.78
N ASN A 43 -64.14 -33.00 46.70
CA ASN A 43 -64.02 -31.86 47.59
C ASN A 43 -64.09 -32.35 49.04
N SER A 44 -62.97 -32.28 49.76
CA SER A 44 -62.80 -32.92 51.07
C SER A 44 -61.83 -32.15 51.96
N GLN A 45 -61.77 -32.49 53.26
CA GLN A 45 -60.71 -31.96 54.13
C GLN A 45 -59.41 -32.75 53.98
N ASN A 46 -59.52 -34.08 53.97
CA ASN A 46 -58.41 -34.98 53.70
C ASN A 46 -58.73 -35.92 52.53
N VAL A 47 -57.76 -36.12 51.64
CA VAL A 47 -57.83 -37.03 50.49
C VAL A 47 -56.60 -37.93 50.48
N LEU A 48 -56.81 -39.24 50.49
CA LEU A 48 -55.75 -40.24 50.30
C LEU A 48 -56.10 -41.14 49.13
N PHE A 49 -55.18 -41.19 48.17
CA PHE A 49 -55.13 -42.19 47.12
C PHE A 49 -53.91 -43.06 47.32
N ASP A 50 -54.13 -44.36 47.51
CA ASP A 50 -53.06 -45.34 47.63
C ASP A 50 -53.29 -46.50 46.66
N ASN A 51 -52.26 -46.83 45.90
CA ASN A 51 -52.28 -47.89 44.90
C ASN A 51 -53.39 -47.72 43.84
N MET A 52 -53.55 -46.51 43.28
CA MET A 52 -54.41 -46.28 42.13
C MET A 52 -53.75 -46.76 40.84
N LYS A 53 -54.52 -47.41 39.96
CA LYS A 53 -54.10 -47.75 38.60
C LYS A 53 -55.14 -47.26 37.58
N ILE A 54 -54.79 -46.23 36.84
CA ILE A 54 -55.61 -45.67 35.75
C ILE A 54 -54.86 -45.91 34.44
N SER A 55 -55.47 -46.64 33.51
CA SER A 55 -54.83 -46.93 32.21
C SER A 55 -55.78 -46.97 31.03
N LYS A 56 -55.31 -46.61 29.83
CA LYS A 56 -56.09 -46.65 28.59
C LYS A 56 -57.38 -45.83 28.68
N VAL A 57 -57.23 -44.55 29.03
CA VAL A 57 -58.37 -43.62 29.17
C VAL A 57 -58.33 -42.59 28.07
N ASN A 58 -59.43 -42.49 27.31
CA ASN A 58 -59.63 -41.47 26.29
C ASN A 58 -60.65 -40.45 26.80
N PHE A 59 -60.20 -39.22 27.05
CA PHE A 59 -61.03 -38.15 27.54
C PHE A 59 -61.32 -37.14 26.41
N SER A 60 -62.58 -37.08 25.96
CA SER A 60 -63.01 -36.20 24.86
C SER A 60 -64.16 -35.28 25.29
N THR A 61 -64.03 -33.98 25.06
CA THR A 61 -65.05 -32.98 25.41
C THR A 61 -65.60 -32.30 24.16
N ASN A 62 -66.90 -32.45 23.88
CA ASN A 62 -67.55 -31.85 22.71
C ASN A 62 -67.86 -30.34 22.85
N LYS A 63 -67.79 -29.77 24.06
CA LYS A 63 -68.05 -28.33 24.28
C LYS A 63 -66.76 -27.52 24.18
N LYS A 64 -66.75 -26.49 23.34
CA LYS A 64 -65.59 -25.60 23.14
C LYS A 64 -65.17 -24.84 24.42
N SER A 65 -66.04 -24.71 25.43
CA SER A 65 -65.88 -23.78 26.56
C SER A 65 -65.65 -24.39 27.96
N GLN A 66 -65.75 -25.70 28.17
CA GLN A 66 -65.59 -26.29 29.51
C GLN A 66 -64.23 -26.96 29.68
N GLN A 67 -63.41 -26.38 30.55
CA GLN A 67 -62.14 -26.94 31.00
C GLN A 67 -62.42 -27.94 32.14
N ILE A 68 -62.46 -29.23 31.83
CA ILE A 68 -62.72 -30.28 32.83
C ILE A 68 -61.54 -31.26 32.89
N PRO A 69 -60.78 -31.36 34.00
CA PRO A 69 -59.69 -32.33 34.14
C PRO A 69 -60.21 -33.75 34.32
N LEU A 70 -59.35 -34.74 34.05
CA LEU A 70 -59.70 -36.15 34.28
C LEU A 70 -59.95 -36.37 35.79
N ILE A 71 -59.08 -35.86 36.64
CA ILE A 71 -59.23 -35.87 38.10
C ILE A 71 -59.14 -34.43 38.62
N ALA A 72 -60.19 -33.97 39.28
CA ALA A 72 -60.23 -32.69 40.00
C ALA A 72 -60.24 -32.94 41.50
N LEU A 73 -59.24 -32.43 42.21
CA LEU A 73 -59.08 -32.59 43.65
C LEU A 73 -59.00 -31.24 44.35
N THR A 74 -59.83 -31.09 45.37
CA THR A 74 -59.81 -29.96 46.31
C THR A 74 -59.78 -30.54 47.72
N ALA A 75 -58.70 -30.27 48.46
CA ALA A 75 -58.46 -30.85 49.78
C ALA A 75 -57.99 -29.78 50.77
N THR A 76 -58.83 -29.38 51.73
CA THR A 76 -58.51 -28.20 52.56
C THR A 76 -57.26 -28.38 53.43
N TYR A 77 -56.98 -29.59 53.93
CA TYR A 77 -55.84 -29.85 54.83
C TYR A 77 -54.78 -30.76 54.23
N SER A 78 -55.14 -31.95 53.74
CA SER A 78 -54.16 -32.92 53.24
C SER A 78 -54.62 -33.68 52.00
N LEU A 79 -53.73 -33.81 51.03
CA LEU A 79 -53.91 -34.60 49.82
C LEU A 79 -52.67 -35.45 49.59
N ILE A 80 -52.84 -36.77 49.62
CA ILE A 80 -51.77 -37.73 49.42
C ILE A 80 -52.11 -38.62 48.22
N ILE A 81 -51.23 -38.66 47.24
CA ILE A 81 -51.25 -39.64 46.14
C ILE A 81 -49.99 -40.48 46.27
N GLN A 82 -50.14 -41.77 46.55
CA GLN A 82 -49.00 -42.66 46.73
C GLN A 82 -49.14 -43.99 45.99
N ASN A 83 -47.99 -44.57 45.63
CA ASN A 83 -47.87 -45.90 45.01
C ASN A 83 -48.76 -46.09 43.76
N SER A 84 -49.00 -45.03 42.99
CA SER A 84 -50.04 -45.00 41.95
C SER A 84 -49.45 -45.00 40.53
N LEU A 85 -50.22 -45.49 39.55
CA LEU A 85 -49.87 -45.57 38.14
C LEU A 85 -50.96 -44.93 37.28
N LEU A 86 -50.58 -43.91 36.51
CA LEU A 86 -51.39 -43.29 35.47
C LEU A 86 -50.71 -43.51 34.12
N SER A 87 -51.31 -44.31 33.23
CA SER A 87 -50.69 -44.66 31.95
C SER A 87 -51.64 -44.62 30.75
N GLN A 88 -51.13 -44.28 29.55
CA GLN A 88 -51.92 -44.33 28.31
C GLN A 88 -53.20 -43.47 28.40
N ILE A 89 -53.04 -42.20 28.75
CA ILE A 89 -54.13 -41.25 28.93
C ILE A 89 -54.09 -40.25 27.76
N ASN A 90 -55.19 -40.13 27.02
CA ASN A 90 -55.36 -39.11 26.00
C ASN A 90 -56.31 -38.04 26.51
N ASN A 91 -55.77 -36.87 26.85
CA ASN A 91 -56.51 -35.71 27.30
C ASN A 91 -56.74 -34.75 26.13
N PHE A 92 -58.00 -34.43 25.82
CA PHE A 92 -58.24 -33.43 24.77
C PHE A 92 -58.02 -31.99 25.23
N LYS A 93 -58.39 -31.63 26.47
CA LYS A 93 -58.38 -30.21 26.91
C LYS A 93 -57.67 -29.88 28.22
N ASN A 94 -57.67 -30.79 29.19
CA ASN A 94 -57.29 -30.49 30.56
C ASN A 94 -56.29 -31.48 31.14
N SER A 95 -55.76 -31.17 32.33
CA SER A 95 -54.76 -32.00 32.98
C SER A 95 -55.32 -33.34 33.41
N SER A 96 -54.43 -34.34 33.49
CA SER A 96 -54.81 -35.66 34.03
C SER A 96 -55.20 -35.53 35.50
N ILE A 97 -54.46 -34.72 36.26
CA ILE A 97 -54.78 -34.38 37.63
C ILE A 97 -54.67 -32.87 37.81
N GLN A 98 -55.71 -32.28 38.39
CA GLN A 98 -55.74 -30.88 38.82
C GLN A 98 -56.00 -30.84 40.32
N ILE A 99 -55.08 -30.21 41.05
CA ILE A 99 -55.18 -29.98 42.49
C ILE A 99 -55.27 -28.47 42.72
N GLN A 100 -56.28 -28.05 43.48
CA GLN A 100 -56.52 -26.64 43.80
C GLN A 100 -56.73 -26.43 45.30
N ASP A 101 -56.29 -25.27 45.79
CA ASP A 101 -56.57 -24.71 47.11
C ASP A 101 -56.32 -25.69 48.27
N SER A 102 -55.20 -26.43 48.20
CA SER A 102 -54.86 -27.47 49.17
C SER A 102 -53.66 -27.08 50.05
N GLN A 103 -53.77 -27.27 51.37
CA GLN A 103 -52.67 -26.87 52.27
C GLN A 103 -51.45 -27.79 52.16
N ASN A 104 -51.61 -29.10 52.25
CA ASN A 104 -50.51 -30.06 52.20
C ASN A 104 -50.75 -31.09 51.10
N ILE A 105 -49.87 -31.12 50.09
CA ILE A 105 -49.91 -32.06 48.98
C ILE A 105 -48.67 -32.95 49.05
N LYS A 106 -48.87 -34.26 48.97
CA LYS A 106 -47.79 -35.24 48.87
C LYS A 106 -48.05 -36.20 47.72
N VAL A 107 -47.19 -36.16 46.70
CA VAL A 107 -47.14 -37.14 45.62
C VAL A 107 -45.89 -37.98 45.81
N PHE A 108 -46.05 -39.26 46.10
CA PHE A 108 -44.96 -40.15 46.46
C PHE A 108 -45.01 -41.44 45.67
N ASN A 109 -43.87 -41.90 45.12
CA ASN A 109 -43.79 -43.19 44.44
C ASN A 109 -44.91 -43.38 43.37
N THR A 110 -45.14 -42.35 42.56
CA THR A 110 -46.21 -42.33 41.55
C THR A 110 -45.63 -42.25 40.15
N ILE A 111 -46.20 -43.00 39.21
CA ILE A 111 -45.75 -43.09 37.82
C ILE A 111 -46.80 -42.50 36.89
N PHE A 112 -46.40 -41.52 36.09
CA PHE A 112 -47.17 -40.98 34.98
C PHE A 112 -46.45 -41.34 33.67
N GLN A 113 -47.12 -42.09 32.78
CA GLN A 113 -46.51 -42.57 31.54
C GLN A 113 -47.45 -42.48 30.33
N ASN A 114 -46.95 -42.21 29.12
CA ASN A 114 -47.76 -42.25 27.89
C ASN A 114 -49.00 -41.35 27.99
N ILE A 115 -48.80 -40.08 28.37
CA ILE A 115 -49.87 -39.08 28.46
C ILE A 115 -49.78 -38.16 27.26
N TYR A 116 -50.88 -38.05 26.53
CA TYR A 116 -50.99 -37.19 25.35
C TYR A 116 -52.01 -36.09 25.63
N SER A 117 -51.64 -34.84 25.38
CA SER A 117 -52.56 -33.71 25.44
C SER A 117 -52.55 -32.86 24.19
N ASN A 118 -53.75 -32.53 23.69
CA ASN A 118 -53.92 -31.73 22.47
C ASN A 118 -54.07 -30.22 22.76
N ASP A 119 -54.22 -29.80 24.02
CA ASP A 119 -54.52 -28.42 24.41
C ASP A 119 -53.74 -28.02 25.68
N THR A 120 -54.27 -27.11 26.51
CA THR A 120 -53.55 -26.40 27.59
C THR A 120 -53.06 -27.21 28.79
N SER A 121 -52.83 -28.52 28.67
CA SER A 121 -52.72 -29.39 29.84
C SER A 121 -51.39 -30.06 30.09
N SER A 122 -50.98 -29.99 31.37
CA SER A 122 -49.95 -30.81 31.98
C SER A 122 -50.50 -32.16 32.45
N ALA A 123 -49.64 -33.11 32.81
CA ALA A 123 -50.08 -34.33 33.48
C ALA A 123 -50.58 -34.03 34.90
N LEU A 124 -49.88 -33.14 35.62
CA LEU A 124 -50.21 -32.72 36.98
C LEU A 124 -50.19 -31.19 37.08
N THR A 125 -51.33 -30.60 37.42
CA THR A 125 -51.46 -29.17 37.72
C THR A 125 -51.73 -28.99 39.21
N ILE A 126 -50.96 -28.14 39.88
CA ILE A 126 -51.16 -27.74 41.28
C ILE A 126 -51.27 -26.23 41.35
N GLN A 127 -52.33 -25.72 41.95
CA GLN A 127 -52.57 -24.27 42.07
C GLN A 127 -52.88 -23.87 43.52
N ASN A 128 -52.41 -22.69 43.92
CA ASN A 128 -52.73 -22.03 45.21
C ASN A 128 -52.57 -22.96 46.42
N SER A 129 -51.41 -23.60 46.55
CA SER A 129 -51.16 -24.62 47.58
C SER A 129 -49.93 -24.28 48.41
N GLN A 130 -49.95 -24.59 49.71
CA GLN A 130 -48.88 -24.14 50.63
C GLN A 130 -47.67 -25.08 50.61
N ASN A 131 -47.81 -26.30 51.13
CA ASN A 131 -46.74 -27.30 51.20
C ASN A 131 -46.94 -28.36 50.11
N ILE A 132 -45.97 -28.49 49.20
CA ILE A 132 -46.05 -29.41 48.06
C ILE A 132 -44.80 -30.29 48.05
N ASP A 133 -44.99 -31.57 48.35
CA ASP A 133 -43.94 -32.59 48.29
C ASP A 133 -44.17 -33.52 47.09
N ILE A 134 -43.25 -33.52 46.12
CA ILE A 134 -43.24 -34.49 45.02
C ILE A 134 -41.94 -35.28 45.10
N LEU A 135 -42.06 -36.56 45.41
CA LEU A 135 -40.96 -37.40 45.86
C LEU A 135 -40.98 -38.76 45.15
N ASN A 136 -39.79 -39.26 44.76
CA ASN A 136 -39.61 -40.60 44.21
C ASN A 136 -40.58 -40.97 43.08
N SER A 137 -40.97 -40.00 42.24
CA SER A 137 -41.99 -40.17 41.22
C SER A 137 -41.39 -40.11 39.81
N VAL A 138 -42.04 -40.77 38.86
CA VAL A 138 -41.56 -40.92 37.48
C VAL A 138 -42.56 -40.33 36.49
N PHE A 139 -42.11 -39.44 35.63
CA PHE A 139 -42.89 -38.84 34.54
C PHE A 139 -42.19 -39.16 33.22
N LYS A 140 -42.79 -40.00 32.38
CA LYS A 140 -42.13 -40.41 31.13
C LYS A 140 -43.04 -40.54 29.92
N ASP A 141 -42.44 -40.42 28.74
CA ASP A 141 -43.10 -40.65 27.45
C ASP A 141 -44.38 -39.81 27.29
N MET A 142 -44.27 -38.48 27.28
CA MET A 142 -45.45 -37.59 27.20
C MET A 142 -45.34 -36.63 26.03
N ASN A 143 -46.46 -36.35 25.38
CA ASN A 143 -46.57 -35.35 24.33
C ASN A 143 -47.69 -34.38 24.68
N LEU A 144 -47.31 -33.18 25.11
CA LEU A 144 -48.19 -32.17 25.66
C LEU A 144 -48.15 -30.93 24.78
N ASN A 145 -49.27 -30.22 24.67
CA ASN A 145 -49.30 -29.06 23.76
C ASN A 145 -48.75 -27.79 24.42
N ASN A 146 -49.25 -27.40 25.60
CA ASN A 146 -49.05 -26.02 26.11
C ASN A 146 -48.20 -25.86 27.38
N THR A 147 -47.87 -26.94 28.08
CA THR A 147 -47.00 -26.90 29.29
C THR A 147 -46.22 -28.21 29.42
N GLY A 148 -45.25 -28.26 30.33
CA GLY A 148 -44.61 -29.51 30.76
C GLY A 148 -45.52 -30.49 31.47
N SER A 149 -44.94 -31.61 31.91
CA SER A 149 -45.66 -32.66 32.63
C SER A 149 -46.21 -32.20 33.98
N ILE A 150 -45.54 -31.24 34.65
CA ILE A 150 -46.00 -30.68 35.91
C ILE A 150 -46.03 -29.15 35.82
N GLN A 151 -47.15 -28.56 36.24
CA GLN A 151 -47.30 -27.12 36.37
C GLN A 151 -47.69 -26.77 37.81
N ILE A 152 -46.91 -25.89 38.45
CA ILE A 152 -47.17 -25.40 39.81
C ILE A 152 -47.32 -23.89 39.76
N ILE A 153 -48.46 -23.38 40.23
CA ILE A 153 -48.80 -21.96 40.24
C ILE A 153 -49.12 -21.52 41.66
N ASN A 154 -48.51 -20.43 42.12
CA ASN A 154 -48.70 -19.89 43.47
C ASN A 154 -48.42 -20.90 44.61
N GLY A 155 -47.34 -21.69 44.49
CA GLY A 155 -46.89 -22.61 45.53
C GLY A 155 -45.93 -21.94 46.53
N GLN A 156 -46.02 -22.22 47.84
CA GLN A 156 -45.19 -21.52 48.86
C GLN A 156 -43.99 -22.30 49.41
N ASN A 157 -44.10 -23.62 49.56
CA ASN A 157 -43.04 -24.45 50.13
C ASN A 157 -42.98 -25.76 49.35
N ILE A 158 -42.30 -25.70 48.19
CA ILE A 158 -42.19 -26.85 47.29
C ILE A 158 -40.90 -27.63 47.57
N VAL A 159 -41.05 -28.93 47.78
CA VAL A 159 -39.97 -29.91 47.87
C VAL A 159 -40.12 -30.89 46.71
N PHE A 160 -39.16 -30.86 45.78
CA PHE A 160 -39.11 -31.71 44.60
C PHE A 160 -37.82 -32.53 44.64
N GLN A 161 -37.92 -33.79 45.04
CA GLN A 161 -36.72 -34.60 45.33
C GLN A 161 -36.79 -36.02 44.75
N SER A 162 -35.67 -36.47 44.20
CA SER A 162 -35.48 -37.86 43.74
C SER A 162 -36.49 -38.31 42.67
N ASN A 163 -36.92 -37.40 41.79
CA ASN A 163 -37.83 -37.70 40.69
C ASN A 163 -37.09 -37.90 39.36
N GLU A 164 -37.71 -38.67 38.46
CA GLU A 164 -37.21 -38.91 37.10
C GLU A 164 -38.22 -38.41 36.06
N LEU A 165 -37.79 -37.47 35.21
CA LEU A 165 -38.60 -36.85 34.16
C LEU A 165 -37.91 -37.03 32.82
N GLN A 166 -38.47 -37.87 31.95
CA GLN A 166 -37.82 -38.25 30.70
C GLN A 166 -38.76 -38.28 29.49
N PHE A 167 -38.22 -37.92 28.32
CA PHE A 167 -38.95 -37.99 27.04
C PHE A 167 -40.30 -37.25 27.06
N ILE A 168 -40.32 -36.06 27.66
CA ILE A 168 -41.49 -35.17 27.64
C ILE A 168 -41.31 -34.13 26.54
N LEU A 169 -42.31 -34.01 25.66
CA LEU A 169 -42.38 -33.01 24.60
C LEU A 169 -43.49 -32.02 24.92
N SER A 170 -43.15 -30.73 25.04
CA SER A 170 -44.11 -29.61 25.01
C SER A 170 -44.02 -28.91 23.66
N GLN A 171 -45.12 -28.84 22.90
CA GLN A 171 -45.09 -28.34 21.52
C GLN A 171 -45.01 -26.80 21.46
N ILE A 172 -45.94 -26.13 22.13
CA ILE A 172 -46.07 -24.67 22.16
C ILE A 172 -45.55 -24.11 23.49
N GLY A 173 -45.74 -24.86 24.57
CA GLY A 173 -45.51 -24.45 25.94
C GLY A 173 -44.06 -24.30 26.39
N ASP A 174 -43.91 -23.56 27.49
CA ASP A 174 -42.67 -23.48 28.24
C ASP A 174 -42.53 -24.62 29.26
N GLY A 175 -41.29 -24.95 29.58
CA GLY A 175 -40.93 -25.91 30.62
C GLY A 175 -41.21 -27.33 30.14
N GLY A 176 -40.31 -27.92 29.37
CA GLY A 176 -40.56 -29.22 28.73
C GLY A 176 -40.90 -30.34 29.73
N ALA A 177 -40.52 -30.22 31.01
CA ALA A 177 -40.95 -31.11 32.08
C ALA A 177 -41.65 -30.37 33.23
N LEU A 178 -41.06 -29.31 33.77
CA LEU A 178 -41.58 -28.54 34.90
C LEU A 178 -41.82 -27.08 34.51
N ASN A 179 -42.94 -26.54 34.97
CA ASN A 179 -43.25 -25.12 34.88
C ASN A 179 -43.65 -24.55 36.26
N PHE A 180 -42.84 -23.62 36.79
CA PHE A 180 -43.07 -22.91 38.04
C PHE A 180 -43.48 -21.45 37.79
N ILE A 181 -44.61 -21.03 38.34
CA ILE A 181 -45.11 -19.65 38.21
C ILE A 181 -45.45 -19.11 39.59
N ASN A 182 -44.92 -17.92 39.93
CA ASN A 182 -45.18 -17.21 41.19
C ASN A 182 -45.02 -18.11 42.44
N SER A 183 -43.97 -18.94 42.46
CA SER A 183 -43.80 -20.02 43.42
C SER A 183 -42.50 -19.91 44.22
N GLN A 184 -42.49 -20.50 45.41
CA GLN A 184 -41.33 -20.53 46.30
C GLN A 184 -40.90 -22.00 46.49
N ILE A 185 -39.75 -22.33 45.90
CA ILE A 185 -39.19 -23.68 45.89
C ILE A 185 -38.16 -23.78 47.01
N ASN A 186 -38.51 -24.51 48.07
CA ASN A 186 -37.61 -24.72 49.20
C ASN A 186 -36.47 -25.68 48.83
N LYS A 187 -36.75 -26.73 48.04
CA LYS A 187 -35.75 -27.72 47.66
C LYS A 187 -36.06 -28.35 46.30
N LEU A 188 -35.11 -28.33 45.38
CA LEU A 188 -35.15 -29.08 44.12
C LEU A 188 -33.84 -29.87 44.00
N ASP A 189 -33.84 -31.10 44.52
CA ASP A 189 -32.61 -31.87 44.71
C ASP A 189 -32.69 -33.31 44.16
N GLN A 190 -31.57 -33.82 43.66
CA GLN A 190 -31.42 -35.23 43.24
C GLN A 190 -32.40 -35.69 42.15
N ASN A 191 -32.85 -34.79 41.27
CA ASN A 191 -33.77 -35.13 40.19
C ASN A 191 -33.03 -35.39 38.86
N GLN A 192 -33.64 -36.18 37.98
CA GLN A 192 -33.13 -36.47 36.64
C GLN A 192 -34.09 -35.94 35.56
N PHE A 193 -33.58 -35.11 34.67
CA PHE A 193 -34.28 -34.54 33.52
C PHE A 193 -33.60 -34.99 32.24
N ILE A 194 -34.21 -35.93 31.51
CA ILE A 194 -33.58 -36.63 30.39
C ILE A 194 -34.38 -36.45 29.10
N SER A 195 -33.78 -35.86 28.08
CA SER A 195 -34.38 -35.72 26.73
C SER A 195 -35.74 -35.02 26.71
N ASN A 196 -35.98 -34.06 27.63
CA ASN A 196 -37.19 -33.25 27.61
C ASN A 196 -37.05 -32.10 26.61
N THR A 197 -38.14 -31.73 25.93
CA THR A 197 -38.11 -30.75 24.86
C THR A 197 -39.27 -29.76 24.98
N ALA A 198 -38.97 -28.46 24.98
CA ALA A 198 -39.93 -27.38 24.73
C ALA A 198 -39.71 -26.87 23.30
N LEU A 199 -40.55 -27.26 22.34
CA LEU A 199 -40.27 -27.09 20.91
C LEU A 199 -40.29 -25.62 20.49
N LEU A 200 -41.37 -24.89 20.81
CA LEU A 200 -41.53 -23.45 20.54
C LEU A 200 -41.36 -22.57 21.78
N GLY A 201 -41.51 -23.15 22.98
CA GLY A 201 -41.30 -22.48 24.26
C GLY A 201 -39.83 -22.48 24.70
N SER A 202 -39.61 -22.05 25.94
CA SER A 202 -38.31 -21.96 26.62
C SER A 202 -38.24 -22.92 27.79
N GLY A 203 -37.02 -23.23 28.26
CA GLY A 203 -36.81 -24.13 29.39
C GLY A 203 -37.03 -25.59 29.01
N GLY A 204 -36.11 -26.19 28.27
CA GLY A 204 -36.31 -27.54 27.71
C GLY A 204 -36.62 -28.63 28.76
N ALA A 205 -36.18 -28.44 30.01
CA ALA A 205 -36.67 -29.21 31.16
C ALA A 205 -37.49 -28.34 32.11
N ILE A 206 -36.94 -27.20 32.57
CA ILE A 206 -37.57 -26.35 33.59
C ILE A 206 -37.75 -24.95 33.04
N PHE A 207 -38.98 -24.45 33.14
CA PHE A 207 -39.27 -23.02 33.03
C PHE A 207 -39.71 -22.47 34.39
N CYS A 208 -39.16 -21.32 34.73
CA CYS A 208 -39.43 -20.62 35.97
C CYS A 208 -39.82 -19.17 35.67
N GLN A 209 -40.90 -18.71 36.28
CA GLN A 209 -41.34 -17.32 36.22
C GLN A 209 -41.68 -16.77 37.60
N ASN A 210 -41.14 -15.60 37.95
CA ASN A 210 -41.45 -14.87 39.19
C ASN A 210 -41.36 -15.75 40.46
N SER A 211 -40.37 -16.64 40.52
CA SER A 211 -40.26 -17.67 41.54
C SER A 211 -38.85 -17.70 42.14
N ALA A 212 -38.66 -18.33 43.30
CA ALA A 212 -37.33 -18.41 43.89
C ALA A 212 -37.00 -19.81 44.42
N PHE A 213 -35.73 -20.21 44.28
CA PHE A 213 -35.20 -21.48 44.76
C PHE A 213 -34.26 -21.24 45.95
N LYS A 214 -34.54 -21.91 47.06
CA LYS A 214 -33.64 -21.89 48.22
C LYS A 214 -32.48 -22.87 48.07
N ALA A 215 -32.75 -24.08 47.58
CA ALA A 215 -31.76 -25.11 47.30
C ALA A 215 -32.01 -25.76 45.93
N PHE A 216 -30.97 -25.80 45.10
CA PHE A 216 -31.00 -26.41 43.76
C PHE A 216 -29.74 -27.27 43.55
N ASN A 217 -29.75 -28.51 44.03
CA ASN A 217 -28.53 -29.31 44.15
C ASN A 217 -28.64 -30.73 43.58
N GLU A 218 -27.51 -31.28 43.11
CA GLU A 218 -27.42 -32.71 42.75
C GLU A 218 -28.39 -33.16 41.63
N ASN A 219 -28.86 -32.24 40.78
CA ASN A 219 -29.73 -32.57 39.66
C ASN A 219 -28.95 -32.90 38.39
N ILE A 220 -29.52 -33.77 37.54
CA ILE A 220 -28.95 -34.17 36.25
C ILE A 220 -29.86 -33.69 35.12
N PHE A 221 -29.31 -32.89 34.20
CA PHE A 221 -29.95 -32.42 32.98
C PHE A 221 -29.20 -32.96 31.77
N ASN A 222 -29.78 -33.96 31.11
CA ASN A 222 -29.15 -34.66 29.99
C ASN A 222 -30.00 -34.55 28.73
N LYS A 223 -29.44 -34.00 27.65
CA LYS A 223 -30.09 -33.90 26.32
C LYS A 223 -31.41 -33.13 26.28
N ASN A 224 -31.66 -32.20 27.21
CA ASN A 224 -32.87 -31.37 27.17
C ASN A 224 -32.74 -30.27 26.10
N LYS A 225 -33.87 -29.88 25.48
CA LYS A 225 -33.85 -29.00 24.31
C LYS A 225 -34.93 -27.92 24.33
N ALA A 226 -34.55 -26.71 23.95
CA ALA A 226 -35.45 -25.61 23.60
C ALA A 226 -35.03 -25.02 22.24
N PRO A 227 -35.25 -25.73 21.11
CA PRO A 227 -34.61 -25.41 19.84
C PRO A 227 -34.98 -24.04 19.28
N GLN A 228 -36.20 -23.56 19.56
CA GLN A 228 -36.67 -22.23 19.13
C GLN A 228 -36.75 -21.21 20.27
N GLY A 229 -36.45 -21.63 21.51
CA GLY A 229 -36.54 -20.82 22.71
C GLY A 229 -35.20 -20.68 23.44
N SER A 230 -35.25 -20.25 24.70
CA SER A 230 -34.06 -20.08 25.52
C SER A 230 -33.98 -21.11 26.64
N GLY A 231 -32.78 -21.37 27.16
CA GLY A 231 -32.59 -22.23 28.33
C GLY A 231 -32.80 -23.71 28.01
N GLY A 232 -31.81 -24.38 27.41
CA GLY A 232 -31.98 -25.75 26.89
C GLY A 232 -32.32 -26.76 27.97
N ALA A 233 -31.79 -26.57 29.19
CA ALA A 233 -32.26 -27.23 30.39
C ALA A 233 -33.21 -26.33 31.19
N ILE A 234 -32.77 -25.11 31.52
CA ILE A 234 -33.45 -24.23 32.47
C ILE A 234 -33.60 -22.82 31.89
N MET A 235 -34.82 -22.29 31.92
CA MET A 235 -35.12 -20.88 31.68
C MET A 235 -35.63 -20.24 32.97
N LEU A 236 -34.97 -19.16 33.39
CA LEU A 236 -35.28 -18.39 34.59
C LEU A 236 -35.73 -16.98 34.17
N ASN A 237 -37.01 -16.68 34.32
CA ASN A 237 -37.55 -15.37 34.04
C ASN A 237 -37.95 -14.68 35.36
N ASN A 238 -37.18 -13.68 35.76
CA ASN A 238 -37.38 -13.02 37.06
C ASN A 238 -37.38 -14.04 38.22
N CYS A 239 -36.45 -14.99 38.18
CA CYS A 239 -36.32 -16.04 39.18
C CYS A 239 -34.96 -16.01 39.87
N ASP A 240 -34.96 -16.18 41.19
CA ASP A 240 -33.74 -16.22 41.99
C ASP A 240 -33.36 -17.65 42.40
N ILE A 241 -32.08 -17.90 42.54
CA ILE A 241 -31.53 -19.15 43.07
C ILE A 241 -30.48 -18.79 44.12
N LEU A 242 -30.78 -19.11 45.38
CA LEU A 242 -29.90 -18.83 46.50
C LEU A 242 -28.66 -19.72 46.51
N GLN A 243 -28.82 -21.02 46.22
CA GLN A 243 -27.73 -21.98 46.16
C GLN A 243 -27.89 -22.95 45.00
N MET A 244 -26.83 -23.10 44.20
CA MET A 244 -26.78 -24.01 43.06
C MET A 244 -25.44 -24.74 42.97
N LYS A 245 -25.38 -26.00 43.39
CA LYS A 245 -24.15 -26.81 43.41
C LYS A 245 -24.37 -28.28 43.05
N ASN A 246 -23.32 -28.94 42.57
CA ASN A 246 -23.29 -30.36 42.23
C ASN A 246 -24.32 -30.77 41.15
N ASN A 247 -24.80 -29.83 40.33
CA ASN A 247 -25.67 -30.15 39.20
C ASN A 247 -24.84 -30.54 37.97
N THR A 248 -25.42 -31.37 37.10
CA THR A 248 -24.77 -31.90 35.90
C THR A 248 -25.59 -31.52 34.67
N PHE A 249 -25.01 -30.77 33.73
CA PHE A 249 -25.63 -30.32 32.49
C PHE A 249 -24.87 -30.87 31.28
N ILE A 250 -25.45 -31.88 30.62
CA ILE A 250 -24.82 -32.60 29.52
C ILE A 250 -25.69 -32.53 28.27
N LEU A 251 -25.08 -32.14 27.14
CA LEU A 251 -25.71 -32.19 25.81
C LEU A 251 -27.05 -31.43 25.69
N ASN A 252 -27.28 -30.42 26.52
CA ASN A 252 -28.48 -29.59 26.43
C ASN A 252 -28.36 -28.56 25.29
N GLN A 253 -29.47 -28.21 24.66
CA GLN A 253 -29.48 -27.36 23.45
C GLN A 253 -30.57 -26.29 23.51
N ALA A 254 -30.25 -25.05 23.16
CA ALA A 254 -31.25 -23.99 22.98
C ALA A 254 -30.82 -22.95 21.93
N PHE A 255 -31.70 -21.98 21.66
CA PHE A 255 -31.33 -20.84 20.83
C PHE A 255 -30.36 -19.89 21.57
N ILE A 256 -30.70 -19.49 22.80
CA ILE A 256 -29.81 -18.78 23.74
C ILE A 256 -29.77 -19.54 25.06
N GLY A 257 -28.59 -19.67 25.68
CA GLY A 257 -28.47 -20.35 26.98
C GLY A 257 -28.61 -21.87 26.84
N GLY A 258 -27.62 -22.54 26.27
CA GLY A 258 -27.68 -23.96 25.91
C GLY A 258 -28.00 -24.89 27.08
N ALA A 259 -27.56 -24.56 28.29
CA ALA A 259 -28.06 -25.20 29.52
C ALA A 259 -28.99 -24.26 30.29
N ILE A 260 -28.51 -23.09 30.71
CA ILE A 260 -29.23 -22.14 31.58
C ILE A 260 -29.36 -20.79 30.86
N ARG A 261 -30.57 -20.23 30.85
CA ARG A 261 -30.83 -18.81 30.52
C ARG A 261 -31.47 -18.14 31.72
N TYR A 262 -31.05 -16.91 32.05
CA TYR A 262 -31.76 -16.08 33.04
C TYR A 262 -32.01 -14.64 32.53
N THR A 263 -33.23 -14.13 32.68
CA THR A 263 -33.68 -12.79 32.30
C THR A 263 -34.30 -12.04 33.47
N ASN A 264 -34.30 -10.70 33.40
CA ASN A 264 -34.90 -9.75 34.36
C ASN A 264 -34.30 -9.74 35.78
N LEU A 265 -33.91 -10.89 36.33
CA LEU A 265 -33.27 -11.04 37.63
C LEU A 265 -32.07 -11.97 37.51
N GLN A 266 -30.91 -11.53 38.01
CA GLN A 266 -29.69 -12.32 38.10
C GLN A 266 -29.72 -13.14 39.40
N PRO A 267 -29.66 -14.48 39.31
CA PRO A 267 -29.65 -15.34 40.48
C PRO A 267 -28.46 -15.07 41.39
N ILE A 268 -28.65 -15.10 42.72
CA ILE A 268 -27.58 -14.92 43.71
C ILE A 268 -26.45 -15.93 43.49
N ALA A 269 -26.79 -17.17 43.16
CA ALA A 269 -25.81 -18.21 42.85
C ALA A 269 -24.88 -17.85 41.68
N ILE A 270 -25.32 -16.98 40.77
CA ILE A 270 -24.51 -16.49 39.65
C ILE A 270 -23.79 -15.20 40.04
N MET A 271 -24.40 -14.30 40.81
CA MET A 271 -23.74 -13.08 41.28
C MET A 271 -22.49 -13.36 42.13
N GLN A 272 -22.48 -14.46 42.88
CA GLN A 272 -21.34 -14.91 43.70
C GLN A 272 -20.17 -15.42 42.82
N GLY A 273 -19.59 -14.57 41.96
CA GLY A 273 -18.41 -14.89 41.14
C GLY A 273 -18.67 -15.16 39.66
N GLY A 274 -19.88 -14.88 39.17
CA GLY A 274 -20.28 -14.95 37.76
C GLY A 274 -20.38 -16.38 37.22
N ALA A 275 -20.57 -16.48 35.90
CA ALA A 275 -20.63 -17.76 35.19
C ALA A 275 -19.38 -18.64 35.40
N LYS A 276 -18.21 -18.03 35.66
CA LYS A 276 -16.96 -18.75 35.94
C LYS A 276 -17.06 -19.54 37.24
N ASN A 277 -17.56 -18.94 38.32
CA ASN A 277 -17.71 -19.64 39.60
C ASN A 277 -18.80 -20.72 39.53
N LEU A 278 -19.92 -20.44 38.86
CA LEU A 278 -21.00 -21.41 38.70
C LEU A 278 -20.55 -22.69 37.99
N LYS A 279 -19.62 -22.57 37.02
CA LYS A 279 -18.98 -23.70 36.32
C LYS A 279 -18.00 -24.49 37.18
N ILE A 280 -17.50 -23.94 38.29
CA ILE A 280 -16.67 -24.67 39.25
C ILE A 280 -17.58 -25.50 40.18
N LEU A 281 -18.71 -24.92 40.58
CA LEU A 281 -19.67 -25.56 41.48
C LEU A 281 -20.56 -26.62 40.79
N ASN A 282 -20.61 -26.63 39.45
CA ASN A 282 -21.48 -27.51 38.68
C ASN A 282 -20.74 -28.03 37.43
N TYR A 283 -21.14 -29.20 36.94
CA TYR A 283 -20.52 -29.82 35.76
C TYR A 283 -21.28 -29.50 34.48
N PHE A 284 -20.59 -28.94 33.48
CA PHE A 284 -21.15 -28.65 32.16
C PHE A 284 -20.35 -29.34 31.06
N TYR A 285 -21.00 -30.09 30.17
CA TYR A 285 -20.33 -30.81 29.10
C TYR A 285 -21.14 -30.86 27.81
N LYS A 286 -20.53 -30.39 26.70
CA LYS A 286 -21.09 -30.40 25.35
C LYS A 286 -22.51 -29.84 25.22
N ASN A 287 -22.88 -28.86 26.05
CA ASN A 287 -24.09 -28.06 25.81
C ASN A 287 -23.88 -27.22 24.55
N ASN A 288 -24.97 -26.76 23.93
CA ASN A 288 -24.91 -25.97 22.70
C ASN A 288 -25.96 -24.86 22.68
N ALA A 289 -25.58 -23.68 22.17
CA ALA A 289 -26.48 -22.59 21.90
C ALA A 289 -26.31 -22.14 20.45
N THR A 290 -27.40 -21.87 19.72
CA THR A 290 -27.30 -21.43 18.32
C THR A 290 -26.77 -20.00 18.20
N SER A 291 -27.14 -19.12 19.15
CA SER A 291 -26.74 -17.72 19.16
C SER A 291 -25.61 -17.47 20.16
N TYR A 292 -25.86 -17.59 21.47
CA TYR A 292 -24.83 -17.41 22.50
C TYR A 292 -25.22 -18.02 23.86
N GLY A 293 -24.30 -18.02 24.82
CA GLY A 293 -24.52 -18.66 26.12
C GLY A 293 -24.53 -20.20 26.05
N ILE A 294 -23.51 -20.85 25.47
CA ILE A 294 -23.40 -22.32 25.32
C ILE A 294 -23.79 -23.07 26.61
N ASN A 295 -23.34 -22.61 27.77
CA ASN A 295 -23.75 -23.19 29.06
C ASN A 295 -24.70 -22.25 29.78
N ILE A 296 -24.28 -21.00 29.97
CA ILE A 296 -25.00 -20.00 30.77
C ILE A 296 -25.12 -18.76 29.89
N GLY A 297 -26.35 -18.30 29.69
CA GLY A 297 -26.63 -17.10 28.91
C GLY A 297 -27.52 -16.11 29.64
N SER A 298 -27.22 -14.84 29.45
CA SER A 298 -28.04 -13.72 29.91
C SER A 298 -28.11 -12.63 28.85
N TYR A 299 -28.27 -11.36 29.21
CA TYR A 299 -28.01 -10.25 28.28
C TYR A 299 -26.50 -10.09 28.03
N PRO A 300 -26.09 -9.46 26.91
CA PRO A 300 -24.68 -9.13 26.66
C PRO A 300 -24.07 -8.30 27.79
N VAL A 301 -22.76 -8.41 27.99
CA VAL A 301 -22.03 -7.74 29.08
C VAL A 301 -21.24 -6.54 28.60
N LEU A 302 -20.62 -6.60 27.41
CA LEU A 302 -19.82 -5.51 26.88
C LEU A 302 -19.77 -5.46 25.35
N LEU A 303 -19.36 -4.30 24.83
CA LEU A 303 -18.98 -4.10 23.43
C LEU A 303 -17.46 -4.27 23.27
N ASN A 304 -17.04 -4.83 22.14
CA ASN A 304 -15.64 -5.04 21.83
C ASN A 304 -15.37 -4.78 20.34
N MET A 305 -14.21 -4.21 20.01
CA MET A 305 -13.72 -4.11 18.63
C MET A 305 -13.07 -5.43 18.19
N LYS A 306 -13.39 -5.87 16.98
CA LYS A 306 -12.81 -7.06 16.36
C LYS A 306 -11.52 -6.64 15.63
N ASN A 307 -10.37 -6.96 16.24
CA ASN A 307 -9.07 -6.71 15.62
C ASN A 307 -8.72 -7.79 14.58
N ASN A 308 -8.27 -7.36 13.40
CA ASN A 308 -7.83 -8.26 12.32
C ASN A 308 -6.47 -8.94 12.62
N PHE A 309 -5.76 -8.51 13.66
CA PHE A 309 -4.46 -9.06 14.04
C PHE A 309 -4.60 -10.05 15.20
N GLU A 310 -4.03 -11.23 14.99
CA GLU A 310 -4.06 -12.42 15.81
C GLU A 310 -3.84 -12.16 17.32
N LYS A 311 -4.95 -12.02 18.05
CA LYS A 311 -5.24 -12.63 19.36
C LYS A 311 -6.58 -12.07 19.82
N ASN A 312 -7.52 -12.96 20.17
CA ASN A 312 -8.73 -12.65 20.94
C ASN A 312 -8.36 -12.21 22.38
N SER A 313 -7.38 -11.32 22.56
CA SER A 313 -7.17 -10.62 23.80
C SER A 313 -8.10 -9.42 23.81
N ILE A 314 -8.99 -9.36 24.80
CA ILE A 314 -9.73 -8.16 25.16
C ILE A 314 -8.69 -7.16 25.70
N SER A 315 -7.98 -6.47 24.81
CA SER A 315 -6.99 -5.45 25.18
C SER A 315 -7.69 -4.11 25.40
N GLN A 316 -7.41 -3.49 26.55
CA GLN A 316 -8.15 -2.37 27.13
C GLN A 316 -7.97 -0.99 26.46
N GLN A 317 -7.46 -0.90 25.22
CA GLN A 317 -7.37 0.37 24.50
C GLN A 317 -7.41 0.14 22.99
N ASP A 318 -8.61 0.26 22.41
CA ASP A 318 -8.79 0.23 20.97
C ASP A 318 -8.35 1.58 20.40
N SER A 319 -7.19 1.61 19.75
CA SER A 319 -6.63 2.82 19.15
C SER A 319 -6.38 2.66 17.66
N LEU A 320 -6.88 3.61 16.86
CA LEU A 320 -6.54 3.76 15.45
C LEU A 320 -5.40 4.77 15.31
N ILE A 321 -4.31 4.37 14.66
CA ILE A 321 -3.09 5.16 14.51
C ILE A 321 -2.89 5.52 13.03
N ASP A 322 -2.19 6.65 12.78
CA ASP A 322 -1.83 7.15 11.44
C ASP A 322 -3.04 7.50 10.55
N VAL A 323 -4.15 7.95 11.17
CA VAL A 323 -5.40 8.26 10.45
C VAL A 323 -5.29 9.60 9.71
N GLN A 324 -5.63 9.58 8.43
CA GLN A 324 -5.73 10.80 7.61
C GLN A 324 -7.05 11.52 7.88
N SER A 325 -7.00 12.83 8.14
CA SER A 325 -8.19 13.65 8.33
C SER A 325 -8.93 13.89 7.00
N GLY A 326 -10.25 13.66 7.00
CA GLY A 326 -11.20 13.82 5.90
C GLY A 326 -11.17 12.70 4.87
N TYR A 327 -10.48 11.61 5.16
CA TYR A 327 -10.42 10.43 4.29
C TYR A 327 -11.26 9.29 4.86
N LYS A 328 -11.79 8.45 3.97
CA LYS A 328 -12.52 7.23 4.33
C LYS A 328 -11.55 6.18 4.85
N ALA A 329 -11.79 5.61 6.02
CA ALA A 329 -10.87 4.62 6.56
C ALA A 329 -10.69 3.44 5.58
N PRO A 330 -9.46 2.93 5.40
CA PRO A 330 -9.20 1.81 4.49
C PRO A 330 -9.82 0.50 4.98
N THR A 331 -10.04 0.38 6.30
CA THR A 331 -10.67 -0.78 6.94
C THR A 331 -11.84 -0.31 7.80
N PRO A 332 -13.04 -0.89 7.65
CA PRO A 332 -14.18 -0.55 8.49
C PRO A 332 -13.95 -0.99 9.94
N ILE A 333 -14.50 -0.24 10.90
CA ILE A 333 -14.50 -0.64 12.31
C ILE A 333 -15.55 -1.74 12.49
N LEU A 334 -15.13 -2.87 13.04
CA LEU A 334 -15.98 -4.03 13.29
C LEU A 334 -16.25 -4.15 14.79
N ILE A 335 -17.50 -4.00 15.21
CA ILE A 335 -17.90 -4.09 16.62
C ILE A 335 -18.75 -5.34 16.84
N ARG A 336 -18.62 -5.94 18.03
CA ARG A 336 -19.42 -7.09 18.48
C ARG A 336 -19.86 -6.95 19.93
N PHE A 337 -20.97 -7.61 20.26
CA PHE A 337 -21.39 -7.84 21.64
C PHE A 337 -20.72 -9.10 22.19
N ILE A 338 -20.40 -9.08 23.49
CA ILE A 338 -19.79 -10.19 24.22
C ILE A 338 -20.72 -10.65 25.35
N ASP A 339 -20.91 -11.96 25.47
CA ASP A 339 -21.72 -12.60 26.52
C ASP A 339 -20.94 -12.78 27.86
N GLU A 340 -21.63 -13.23 28.91
CA GLU A 340 -21.03 -13.47 30.23
C GLU A 340 -20.02 -14.63 30.28
N GLU A 341 -20.00 -15.48 29.25
CA GLU A 341 -19.00 -16.53 29.08
C GLU A 341 -17.81 -16.05 28.24
N MET A 342 -17.72 -14.73 27.99
CA MET A 342 -16.68 -14.06 27.19
C MET A 342 -16.63 -14.52 25.73
N ARG A 343 -17.79 -14.84 25.14
CA ARG A 343 -17.94 -15.23 23.75
C ARG A 343 -18.77 -14.22 22.97
N GLU A 344 -18.62 -14.24 21.66
CA GLU A 344 -19.35 -13.37 20.76
C GLU A 344 -20.84 -13.73 20.71
N VAL A 345 -21.68 -12.71 20.75
CA VAL A 345 -23.12 -12.85 20.50
C VAL A 345 -23.33 -13.06 19.00
N ALA A 346 -23.64 -14.29 18.59
CA ALA A 346 -23.84 -14.61 17.18
C ALA A 346 -25.28 -14.34 16.77
N PHE A 347 -25.46 -13.42 15.83
CA PHE A 347 -26.75 -13.21 15.18
C PHE A 347 -26.90 -14.18 14.02
N VAL A 348 -28.10 -14.72 13.86
CA VAL A 348 -28.43 -15.66 12.78
C VAL A 348 -29.39 -15.02 11.79
N ASN A 349 -29.45 -15.57 10.58
CA ASN A 349 -30.45 -15.15 9.62
C ASN A 349 -31.84 -15.61 10.07
N LEU A 350 -32.66 -14.67 10.55
CA LEU A 350 -34.01 -14.94 11.05
C LEU A 350 -34.91 -15.62 9.99
N SER A 351 -34.64 -15.43 8.69
CA SER A 351 -35.39 -16.13 7.64
C SER A 351 -35.20 -17.65 7.66
N GLN A 352 -34.09 -18.15 8.21
CA GLN A 352 -33.82 -19.59 8.33
C GLN A 352 -34.49 -20.21 9.57
N TYR A 353 -35.06 -19.38 10.44
CA TYR A 353 -35.65 -19.80 11.70
C TYR A 353 -37.03 -19.14 11.91
N PRO A 354 -38.04 -19.51 11.11
CA PRO A 354 -39.35 -18.84 11.08
C PRO A 354 -40.17 -19.01 12.36
N PHE A 355 -39.79 -19.95 13.23
CA PHE A 355 -40.53 -20.32 14.44
C PHE A 355 -39.84 -19.88 15.75
N ILE A 356 -38.83 -19.00 15.68
CA ILE A 356 -38.16 -18.50 16.88
C ILE A 356 -39.19 -17.85 17.82
N ASN A 357 -39.00 -18.07 19.11
CA ASN A 357 -39.77 -17.45 20.17
C ASN A 357 -39.77 -15.91 20.04
N LYS A 358 -40.94 -15.28 20.16
CA LYS A 358 -41.13 -13.84 19.94
C LYS A 358 -40.24 -12.96 20.82
N ASP A 359 -39.98 -13.38 22.05
CA ASP A 359 -39.17 -12.62 23.01
C ASP A 359 -37.71 -12.49 22.51
N ILE A 360 -37.19 -13.56 21.91
CA ILE A 360 -35.84 -13.58 21.33
C ILE A 360 -35.78 -12.66 20.11
N LEU A 361 -36.80 -12.71 19.24
CA LEU A 361 -36.88 -11.83 18.07
C LEU A 361 -36.89 -10.35 18.48
N GLN A 362 -37.67 -10.02 19.52
CA GLN A 362 -37.73 -8.68 20.07
C GLN A 362 -36.38 -8.25 20.65
N GLU A 363 -35.75 -9.09 21.49
CA GLU A 363 -34.42 -8.83 22.06
C GLU A 363 -33.39 -8.56 20.95
N MET A 364 -33.31 -9.45 19.95
CA MET A 364 -32.33 -9.34 18.86
C MET A 364 -32.53 -8.11 17.98
N SER A 365 -33.78 -7.66 17.80
CA SER A 365 -34.11 -6.47 17.01
C SER A 365 -33.68 -5.15 17.66
N GLN A 366 -33.48 -5.14 18.98
CA GLN A 366 -33.06 -3.95 19.73
C GLN A 366 -31.55 -3.67 19.62
N TYR A 367 -30.76 -4.68 19.23
CA TYR A 367 -29.32 -4.57 19.10
C TYR A 367 -28.93 -3.77 17.84
N ILE A 368 -28.95 -2.44 17.96
CA ILE A 368 -28.50 -1.48 16.95
C ILE A 368 -27.47 -0.56 17.58
N LEU A 369 -26.33 -0.39 16.92
CA LEU A 369 -25.24 0.48 17.37
C LEU A 369 -25.23 1.81 16.61
N GLN A 370 -24.76 2.86 17.27
CA GLN A 370 -24.56 4.18 16.68
C GLN A 370 -23.20 4.74 17.05
N ALA A 371 -22.57 5.44 16.11
CA ALA A 371 -21.30 6.12 16.29
C ALA A 371 -21.53 7.63 16.50
N GLU A 372 -20.85 8.19 17.49
CA GLU A 372 -20.89 9.62 17.80
C GLU A 372 -19.52 10.14 18.25
N SER A 373 -19.33 11.46 18.11
CA SER A 373 -18.16 12.16 18.64
C SER A 373 -18.49 13.63 18.79
N ASP A 374 -17.95 14.27 19.84
CA ASP A 374 -18.13 15.70 20.10
C ASP A 374 -17.23 16.56 19.19
N ASN A 375 -16.06 16.03 18.82
CA ASN A 375 -14.99 16.79 18.17
C ASN A 375 -14.71 16.32 16.74
N ILE A 376 -14.99 15.06 16.41
CA ILE A 376 -14.71 14.48 15.09
C ILE A 376 -15.91 14.69 14.18
N GLY A 377 -15.70 15.25 13.00
CA GLY A 377 -16.71 15.25 11.94
C GLY A 377 -16.76 13.86 11.32
N LEU A 378 -17.88 13.17 11.51
CA LEU A 378 -18.13 11.81 10.99
C LEU A 378 -19.02 11.89 9.76
N ILE A 379 -18.61 11.27 8.66
CA ILE A 379 -19.42 11.11 7.45
C ILE A 379 -19.50 9.63 7.09
N GLY A 380 -20.72 9.15 6.86
CA GLY A 380 -21.06 7.75 6.58
C GLY A 380 -22.33 7.33 7.33
N ASP A 381 -22.61 6.03 7.32
CA ASP A 381 -23.76 5.46 8.03
C ASP A 381 -23.45 5.33 9.53
N LEU A 382 -23.90 6.32 10.30
CA LEU A 382 -23.65 6.43 11.74
C LEU A 382 -24.46 5.45 12.59
N LYS A 383 -25.50 4.83 12.04
CA LYS A 383 -26.32 3.80 12.71
C LYS A 383 -26.21 2.50 11.95
N GLN A 384 -25.85 1.43 12.65
CA GLN A 384 -25.57 0.14 12.05
C GLN A 384 -26.37 -0.97 12.74
N ALA A 385 -27.04 -1.78 11.92
CA ALA A 385 -27.55 -3.09 12.30
C ALA A 385 -26.46 -4.15 12.10
N TYR A 386 -26.66 -5.34 12.68
CA TYR A 386 -25.69 -6.42 12.55
C TYR A 386 -25.58 -6.94 11.12
N GLN A 387 -24.36 -7.04 10.58
CA GLN A 387 -24.12 -7.57 9.24
C GLN A 387 -23.66 -9.03 9.29
N LEU A 388 -24.52 -9.94 8.84
CA LEU A 388 -24.25 -11.39 8.82
C LEU A 388 -23.01 -11.78 7.99
N LYS A 389 -22.69 -11.02 6.93
CA LYS A 389 -21.53 -11.29 6.07
C LYS A 389 -20.19 -11.13 6.80
N ASN A 390 -20.10 -10.12 7.66
CA ASN A 390 -18.85 -9.76 8.35
C ASN A 390 -18.82 -10.28 9.79
N TYR A 391 -19.94 -10.84 10.28
CA TYR A 391 -20.16 -11.23 11.66
C TYR A 391 -19.78 -10.08 12.62
N ALA A 392 -20.34 -8.89 12.37
CA ALA A 392 -20.07 -7.67 13.12
C ALA A 392 -21.08 -6.56 12.79
N PHE A 393 -21.13 -5.54 13.64
CA PHE A 393 -21.63 -4.21 13.31
C PHE A 393 -20.51 -3.43 12.60
N VAL A 394 -20.77 -2.96 11.38
CA VAL A 394 -19.73 -2.51 10.45
C VAL A 394 -19.83 -1.01 10.26
N PHE A 395 -18.88 -0.27 10.83
CA PHE A 395 -18.80 1.18 10.71
C PHE A 395 -17.76 1.55 9.65
N ASP A 396 -18.25 1.85 8.45
CA ASP A 396 -17.46 2.35 7.32
C ASP A 396 -17.51 3.88 7.29
N LEU A 397 -16.71 4.50 8.16
CA LEU A 397 -16.76 5.94 8.43
C LEU A 397 -15.55 6.67 7.84
N SER A 398 -15.76 7.94 7.51
CA SER A 398 -14.70 8.91 7.28
C SER A 398 -14.62 9.88 8.45
N TYR A 399 -13.39 10.17 8.88
CA TYR A 399 -13.12 10.95 10.10
C TYR A 399 -12.44 12.26 9.72
N SER A 400 -12.97 13.39 10.17
CA SER A 400 -12.35 14.71 9.98
C SER A 400 -12.08 15.36 11.33
N TYR A 401 -10.83 15.77 11.57
CA TYR A 401 -10.42 16.50 12.78
C TYR A 401 -9.09 17.24 12.56
N LYS A 402 -8.46 17.77 13.61
CA LYS A 402 -7.17 18.47 13.52
C LYS A 402 -6.01 17.50 13.28
N PRO A 403 -5.16 17.69 12.24
CA PRO A 403 -3.93 16.91 12.05
C PRO A 403 -3.02 16.98 13.28
N SER A 404 -2.26 15.91 13.55
CA SER A 404 -1.37 15.77 14.74
C SER A 404 -2.07 15.83 16.09
N SER A 405 -3.37 15.49 16.16
CA SER A 405 -4.12 15.49 17.41
C SER A 405 -4.84 14.17 17.63
N ASN A 406 -5.24 13.94 18.88
CA ASN A 406 -5.98 12.75 19.28
C ASN A 406 -7.44 13.14 19.49
N ALA A 407 -8.35 12.25 19.14
CA ALA A 407 -9.77 12.41 19.41
C ALA A 407 -10.42 11.06 19.72
N THR A 408 -11.57 11.11 20.39
CA THR A 408 -12.32 9.91 20.80
C THR A 408 -13.57 9.74 19.96
N LEU A 409 -13.74 8.55 19.41
CA LEU A 409 -14.97 8.08 18.79
C LEU A 409 -15.71 7.19 19.80
N ILE A 410 -16.99 7.46 20.02
CA ILE A 410 -17.82 6.66 20.93
C ILE A 410 -18.80 5.86 20.09
N ILE A 411 -18.79 4.54 20.26
CA ILE A 411 -19.81 3.66 19.69
C ILE A 411 -20.73 3.23 20.83
N LYS A 412 -22.01 3.49 20.69
CA LYS A 412 -23.01 3.20 21.72
C LYS A 412 -24.23 2.47 21.20
N SER A 413 -24.96 1.80 22.08
CA SER A 413 -26.27 1.26 21.69
C SER A 413 -27.23 2.43 21.41
N SER A 414 -28.00 2.32 20.33
CA SER A 414 -28.96 3.36 19.93
C SER A 414 -30.13 3.51 20.91
N GLN A 415 -30.50 2.40 21.54
CA GLN A 415 -31.52 2.31 22.58
C GLN A 415 -30.88 1.84 23.90
N LEU A 416 -31.61 2.03 25.00
CA LEU A 416 -31.24 1.45 26.29
C LEU A 416 -31.50 -0.06 26.24
N LEU A 417 -30.50 -0.84 26.62
CA LEU A 417 -30.54 -2.30 26.60
C LEU A 417 -30.41 -2.83 28.03
N PRO A 418 -31.06 -3.97 28.33
CA PRO A 418 -31.00 -4.55 29.67
C PRO A 418 -29.59 -5.06 29.98
N GLN A 419 -29.07 -4.69 31.15
CA GLN A 419 -27.75 -5.06 31.66
C GLN A 419 -27.81 -5.34 33.16
N PHE A 420 -26.94 -6.22 33.65
CA PHE A 420 -26.76 -6.47 35.08
C PHE A 420 -25.54 -5.71 35.60
N LEU A 421 -25.73 -4.94 36.67
CA LEU A 421 -24.66 -4.25 37.37
C LEU A 421 -24.15 -5.13 38.51
N SER A 422 -22.87 -4.99 38.87
CA SER A 422 -22.17 -5.89 39.82
C SER A 422 -22.85 -6.04 41.19
N ASN A 423 -23.66 -5.08 41.61
CA ASN A 423 -24.32 -5.06 42.92
C ASN A 423 -25.85 -5.13 42.86
N ASN A 424 -26.44 -5.26 41.66
CA ASN A 424 -27.90 -5.26 41.49
C ASN A 424 -28.35 -6.55 40.78
N GLN A 425 -29.25 -7.29 41.42
CA GLN A 425 -29.87 -8.47 40.81
C GLN A 425 -30.79 -8.11 39.65
N GLN A 426 -31.50 -6.97 39.73
CA GLN A 426 -32.45 -6.61 38.68
C GLN A 426 -31.74 -6.03 37.46
N ALA A 427 -32.20 -6.44 36.28
CA ALA A 427 -31.73 -5.88 35.03
C ALA A 427 -32.13 -4.40 34.94
N GLN A 428 -31.18 -3.54 34.55
CA GLN A 428 -31.41 -2.13 34.32
C GLN A 428 -31.23 -1.79 32.84
N LEU A 429 -32.03 -0.86 32.34
CA LEU A 429 -31.92 -0.36 30.97
C LEU A 429 -30.80 0.67 30.91
N LEU A 430 -29.65 0.28 30.34
CA LEU A 430 -28.45 1.09 30.24
C LEU A 430 -27.97 1.18 28.79
N GLN A 431 -27.22 2.24 28.49
CA GLN A 431 -26.59 2.41 27.19
C GLN A 431 -25.23 1.70 27.19
N PHE A 432 -25.01 0.78 26.26
CA PHE A 432 -23.66 0.26 26.02
C PHE A 432 -22.82 1.36 25.37
N SER A 433 -21.55 1.48 25.76
CA SER A 433 -20.62 2.42 25.14
C SER A 433 -19.21 1.83 25.05
N LEU A 434 -18.55 2.03 23.91
CA LEU A 434 -17.16 1.71 23.65
C LEU A 434 -16.46 2.98 23.17
N SER A 435 -15.38 3.36 23.83
CA SER A 435 -14.57 4.53 23.45
C SER A 435 -13.33 4.08 22.67
N ILE A 436 -13.14 4.63 21.48
CA ILE A 436 -12.05 4.32 20.56
C ILE A 436 -11.19 5.57 20.40
N ASN A 437 -9.90 5.45 20.64
CA ASN A 437 -8.97 6.57 20.48
C ASN A 437 -8.45 6.64 19.05
N ILE A 438 -8.54 7.80 18.39
CA ILE A 438 -8.11 8.03 17.02
C ILE A 438 -6.97 9.04 17.03
N GLN A 439 -5.80 8.63 16.56
CA GLN A 439 -4.61 9.47 16.43
C GLN A 439 -4.42 9.92 14.97
N PHE A 440 -4.64 11.21 14.72
CA PHE A 440 -4.51 11.80 13.40
C PHE A 440 -3.06 12.15 13.07
N ARG A 441 -2.61 11.78 11.86
CA ARG A 441 -1.27 12.12 11.37
C ARG A 441 -1.17 13.54 10.82
N LYS A 442 0.07 13.99 10.58
CA LYS A 442 0.34 15.19 9.76
C LYS A 442 -0.06 14.94 8.31
N CYS A 443 -0.48 16.00 7.61
CA CYS A 443 -0.66 15.93 6.17
C CYS A 443 0.71 15.68 5.51
N LYS A 444 0.75 14.80 4.50
CA LYS A 444 1.96 14.39 3.77
C LYS A 444 2.09 15.21 2.48
N ILE A 445 3.28 15.21 1.86
CA ILE A 445 3.48 15.80 0.53
C ILE A 445 2.55 15.10 -0.47
N GLY A 446 1.91 15.86 -1.37
CA GLY A 446 0.85 15.39 -2.24
C GLY A 446 -0.57 15.57 -1.67
N GLU A 447 -0.68 16.07 -0.44
CA GLU A 447 -1.92 16.48 0.20
C GLU A 447 -1.97 18.01 0.32
N VAL A 448 -3.16 18.59 0.49
CA VAL A 448 -3.36 20.02 0.77
C VAL A 448 -4.30 20.20 1.96
N ILE A 449 -4.07 21.25 2.74
CA ILE A 449 -4.87 21.54 3.93
C ILE A 449 -6.12 22.33 3.50
N GLN A 450 -7.30 21.76 3.77
CA GLN A 450 -8.57 22.44 3.53
C GLN A 450 -9.36 22.58 4.85
N LYS A 451 -10.02 23.73 5.05
CA LYS A 451 -10.91 23.94 6.18
C LYS A 451 -12.34 23.59 5.76
N SER A 452 -12.99 22.69 6.49
CA SER A 452 -14.40 22.34 6.32
C SER A 452 -15.10 22.52 7.68
N GLY A 453 -15.82 23.64 7.83
CA GLY A 453 -16.37 24.05 9.12
C GLY A 453 -15.28 24.26 10.18
N ASN A 454 -15.42 23.58 11.33
CA ASN A 454 -14.43 23.61 12.41
C ASN A 454 -13.27 22.61 12.24
N ASN A 455 -13.32 21.77 11.20
CA ASN A 455 -12.36 20.68 10.99
C ASN A 455 -11.38 21.01 9.84
N THR A 456 -10.18 20.44 9.93
CA THR A 456 -9.11 20.60 8.94
C THR A 456 -8.84 19.27 8.26
N ILE A 457 -9.01 19.20 6.95
CA ILE A 457 -8.91 17.99 6.15
C ILE A 457 -7.56 17.98 5.42
N CYS A 458 -6.92 16.81 5.36
CA CYS A 458 -5.79 16.57 4.47
C CYS A 458 -6.34 16.03 3.15
N TYR A 459 -6.60 16.91 2.19
CA TYR A 459 -7.15 16.54 0.88
C TYR A 459 -6.04 15.98 -0.03
N THR A 460 -6.18 14.75 -0.49
CA THR A 460 -5.23 14.13 -1.44
C THR A 460 -5.48 14.63 -2.86
N CYS A 461 -4.41 15.04 -3.56
CA CYS A 461 -4.52 15.43 -4.95
C CYS A 461 -4.86 14.22 -5.84
N GLN A 462 -6.06 14.26 -6.42
CA GLN A 462 -6.61 13.21 -7.28
C GLN A 462 -5.86 13.10 -8.61
N GLN A 463 -6.10 12.02 -9.35
CA GLN A 463 -5.51 11.80 -10.67
C GLN A 463 -5.73 13.03 -11.57
N GLY A 464 -4.66 13.49 -12.22
CA GLY A 464 -4.65 14.72 -13.02
C GLY A 464 -4.11 15.94 -12.27
N HIS A 465 -3.92 15.85 -10.95
CA HIS A 465 -3.34 16.91 -10.14
C HIS A 465 -2.27 16.39 -9.17
N TYR A 466 -1.37 17.27 -8.72
CA TYR A 466 -0.30 16.93 -7.79
C TYR A 466 0.08 18.09 -6.87
N SER A 467 0.85 17.79 -5.81
CA SER A 467 1.54 18.77 -4.96
C SER A 467 2.90 18.22 -4.51
N LEU A 468 3.97 18.98 -4.71
CA LEU A 468 5.35 18.60 -4.30
C LEU A 468 5.84 19.40 -3.08
N ILE A 469 5.05 20.36 -2.60
CA ILE A 469 5.39 21.26 -1.50
C ILE A 469 4.82 20.70 -0.19
N ASP A 470 5.56 20.88 0.90
CA ASP A 470 5.06 20.55 2.24
C ASP A 470 3.82 21.42 2.57
N PRO A 471 2.67 20.82 2.92
CA PRO A 471 1.42 21.54 3.19
C PRO A 471 1.49 22.61 4.28
N TYR A 472 2.49 22.58 5.17
CA TYR A 472 2.62 23.52 6.28
C TYR A 472 3.56 24.70 5.99
N LEU A 473 4.25 24.72 4.85
CA LEU A 473 5.15 25.82 4.48
C LEU A 473 4.42 27.03 3.90
N ASP A 474 3.29 26.82 3.22
CA ASP A 474 2.50 27.88 2.59
C ASP A 474 1.00 27.59 2.78
N GLN A 475 0.24 28.61 3.18
CA GLN A 475 -1.19 28.49 3.48
C GLN A 475 -2.07 28.50 2.21
N SER A 476 -1.48 28.84 1.05
CA SER A 476 -2.20 29.00 -0.23
C SER A 476 -2.01 27.81 -1.20
N ILE A 477 -1.53 26.66 -0.71
CA ILE A 477 -1.21 25.51 -1.56
C ILE A 477 -2.49 24.86 -2.10
N SER A 478 -2.63 24.83 -3.43
CA SER A 478 -3.66 24.09 -4.15
C SER A 478 -3.04 22.98 -5.00
N CYS A 479 -3.78 21.90 -5.24
CA CYS A 479 -3.37 20.85 -6.17
C CYS A 479 -3.21 21.44 -7.59
N LYS A 480 -2.00 21.34 -8.16
CA LYS A 480 -1.70 21.85 -9.51
C LYS A 480 -2.04 20.79 -10.56
N ALA A 481 -2.48 21.20 -11.75
CA ALA A 481 -2.70 20.29 -12.88
C ALA A 481 -1.38 19.69 -13.39
N CYS A 482 -1.41 18.46 -13.91
CA CYS A 482 -0.20 17.79 -14.39
C CYS A 482 0.57 18.63 -15.43
N PRO A 483 1.91 18.72 -15.31
CA PRO A 483 2.73 19.46 -16.27
C PRO A 483 2.74 18.77 -17.63
N THR A 484 2.94 19.54 -18.70
CA THR A 484 3.08 19.02 -20.07
C THR A 484 4.27 18.07 -20.18
N GLY A 485 4.09 16.93 -20.86
CA GLY A 485 5.12 15.87 -20.96
C GLY A 485 5.04 14.82 -19.85
N SER A 486 3.99 14.85 -19.03
CA SER A 486 3.62 13.76 -18.12
C SER A 486 2.46 12.93 -18.66
N ILE A 487 2.43 11.63 -18.35
CA ILE A 487 1.35 10.71 -18.72
C ILE A 487 0.20 10.88 -17.74
N THR A 488 0.52 10.75 -16.44
CA THR A 488 -0.40 10.98 -15.34
C THR A 488 0.35 11.52 -14.13
N CYS A 489 -0.36 12.21 -13.24
CA CYS A 489 0.15 12.61 -11.95
C CYS A 489 -0.93 12.43 -10.88
N GLN A 490 -0.50 12.08 -9.67
CA GLN A 490 -1.36 11.84 -8.51
C GLN A 490 -0.55 12.04 -7.23
N ASN A 491 -1.16 12.59 -6.17
CA ASN A 491 -0.50 12.90 -4.90
C ASN A 491 0.79 13.73 -5.12
N SER A 492 1.96 13.13 -4.88
CA SER A 492 3.28 13.73 -5.07
C SER A 492 4.08 13.06 -6.20
N GLN A 493 3.45 12.21 -7.00
CA GLN A 493 4.08 11.45 -8.06
C GLN A 493 3.65 11.99 -9.42
N ILE A 494 4.64 12.24 -10.28
CA ILE A 494 4.45 12.63 -11.68
C ILE A 494 5.09 11.55 -12.54
N GLN A 495 4.30 10.87 -13.35
CA GLN A 495 4.80 9.89 -14.32
C GLN A 495 5.12 10.61 -15.63
N ILE A 496 6.38 10.53 -16.05
CA ILE A 496 6.89 11.24 -17.23
C ILE A 496 6.69 10.37 -18.47
N GLN A 497 6.36 11.00 -19.60
CA GLN A 497 6.25 10.33 -20.89
C GLN A 497 7.63 10.09 -21.52
N ASN A 498 7.78 9.02 -22.31
CA ASN A 498 8.96 8.78 -23.13
C ASN A 498 9.29 9.98 -24.02
N GLY A 499 10.58 10.29 -24.15
CA GLY A 499 11.06 11.49 -24.84
C GLY A 499 11.09 12.77 -23.98
N TYR A 500 10.74 12.70 -22.70
CA TYR A 500 10.87 13.81 -21.75
C TYR A 500 11.78 13.43 -20.57
N TRP A 501 12.34 14.45 -19.91
CA TRP A 501 13.27 14.29 -18.79
C TRP A 501 12.99 15.32 -17.69
N ARG A 502 13.24 14.93 -16.44
CA ARG A 502 13.22 15.81 -15.26
C ARG A 502 14.49 15.64 -14.43
N GLN A 503 14.84 16.66 -13.66
CA GLN A 503 16.03 16.66 -12.82
C GLN A 503 15.94 15.69 -11.64
N ASN A 504 14.81 15.68 -10.94
CA ASN A 504 14.56 14.87 -9.75
C ASN A 504 13.05 14.68 -9.54
N ASP A 505 12.68 13.75 -8.65
CA ASP A 505 11.28 13.41 -8.39
C ASP A 505 10.47 14.54 -7.73
N SER A 506 11.15 15.53 -7.15
CA SER A 506 10.55 16.71 -6.51
C SER A 506 10.43 17.93 -7.44
N SER A 507 10.85 17.84 -8.70
CA SER A 507 10.70 18.91 -9.69
C SER A 507 9.49 18.69 -10.58
N ASP A 508 8.72 19.76 -10.78
CA ASP A 508 7.62 19.84 -11.74
C ASP A 508 8.06 20.33 -13.13
N ILE A 509 9.35 20.63 -13.31
CA ILE A 509 9.92 21.11 -14.57
C ILE A 509 10.31 19.92 -15.45
N ILE A 510 9.45 19.63 -16.43
CA ILE A 510 9.66 18.58 -17.43
C ILE A 510 10.15 19.21 -18.73
N VAL A 511 11.27 18.72 -19.26
CA VAL A 511 11.90 19.23 -20.49
C VAL A 511 11.91 18.14 -21.56
N GLN A 512 11.59 18.50 -22.80
CA GLN A 512 11.63 17.58 -23.92
C GLN A 512 13.07 17.22 -24.31
N CYS A 513 13.35 15.93 -24.50
CA CYS A 513 14.65 15.46 -24.93
C CYS A 513 14.87 15.68 -26.43
N GLN A 514 16.10 16.04 -26.79
CA GLN A 514 16.50 16.20 -28.19
C GLN A 514 16.48 14.86 -28.96
N TYR A 515 16.73 13.75 -28.26
CA TYR A 515 16.70 12.39 -28.80
C TYR A 515 15.71 11.56 -27.96
N GLN A 516 14.58 11.21 -28.57
CA GLN A 516 13.47 10.58 -27.84
C GLN A 516 13.83 9.18 -27.34
N ASP A 517 14.62 8.43 -28.11
CA ASP A 517 14.97 7.03 -27.80
C ASP A 517 15.87 6.87 -26.56
N ILE A 518 16.49 7.95 -26.09
CA ILE A 518 17.44 7.93 -24.96
C ILE A 518 16.72 8.20 -23.62
N CYS A 519 15.68 9.05 -23.64
CA CYS A 519 14.88 9.37 -22.47
C CYS A 519 13.70 8.40 -22.39
N GLN A 520 13.85 7.35 -21.59
CA GLN A 520 12.87 6.26 -21.44
C GLN A 520 12.37 6.13 -19.99
N PRO A 521 11.76 7.17 -19.39
CA PRO A 521 11.24 7.12 -18.03
C PRO A 521 10.12 6.09 -17.81
N GLU A 522 9.45 5.61 -18.84
CA GLU A 522 8.42 4.57 -18.72
C GLU A 522 9.02 3.17 -18.52
N ASN A 523 10.30 2.98 -18.87
CA ASN A 523 10.95 1.68 -18.77
C ASN A 523 11.39 1.41 -17.32
N PRO A 524 10.96 0.30 -16.67
CA PRO A 524 11.34 -0.02 -15.29
C PRO A 524 12.85 -0.29 -15.12
N LEU A 525 13.56 -0.58 -16.20
CA LEU A 525 15.03 -0.73 -16.19
C LEU A 525 15.77 0.61 -16.30
N SER A 526 15.05 1.70 -16.58
CA SER A 526 15.65 3.04 -16.66
C SER A 526 16.07 3.52 -15.26
N LYS A 527 17.19 4.23 -15.20
CA LYS A 527 17.63 4.93 -13.98
C LYS A 527 17.59 6.43 -14.25
N ASN A 528 16.93 7.19 -13.38
CA ASN A 528 16.70 8.64 -13.55
C ASN A 528 16.06 9.02 -14.90
N GLY A 529 15.25 8.13 -15.47
CA GLY A 529 14.58 8.32 -16.77
C GLY A 529 15.46 8.13 -18.00
N CYS A 530 16.70 7.65 -17.84
CA CYS A 530 17.64 7.43 -18.93
C CYS A 530 17.77 5.96 -19.32
N ASN A 531 18.01 5.71 -20.60
CA ASN A 531 18.38 4.40 -21.13
C ASN A 531 19.78 3.95 -20.63
N GLN A 532 20.09 2.66 -20.73
CA GLN A 532 21.30 2.05 -20.17
C GLN A 532 22.58 2.78 -20.59
N GLY A 533 23.41 3.12 -19.60
CA GLY A 533 24.70 3.79 -19.80
C GLY A 533 24.63 5.31 -19.94
N HIS A 534 23.44 5.89 -20.08
CA HIS A 534 23.21 7.33 -20.14
C HIS A 534 22.88 7.91 -18.76
N VAL A 535 23.36 9.13 -18.49
CA VAL A 535 23.18 9.90 -17.26
C VAL A 535 23.16 11.41 -17.55
N GLY A 536 22.88 12.20 -16.52
CA GLY A 536 22.91 13.66 -16.57
C GLY A 536 21.69 14.29 -17.25
N PRO A 537 21.69 15.62 -17.42
CA PRO A 537 20.60 16.36 -18.06
C PRO A 537 20.27 15.86 -19.46
N LEU A 538 18.99 15.63 -19.73
CA LEU A 538 18.47 15.09 -21.00
C LEU A 538 19.12 13.76 -21.43
N CYS A 539 19.73 13.02 -20.48
CA CYS A 539 20.42 11.75 -20.73
C CYS A 539 21.53 11.83 -21.80
N GLN A 540 22.15 13.01 -21.98
CA GLN A 540 23.12 13.24 -23.06
C GLN A 540 24.56 12.84 -22.72
N GLU A 541 24.85 12.55 -21.46
CA GLU A 541 26.17 12.14 -21.02
C GLU A 541 26.20 10.66 -20.66
N CYS A 542 27.40 10.07 -20.68
CA CYS A 542 27.60 8.67 -20.36
C CYS A 542 28.06 8.50 -18.92
N ASP A 543 27.71 7.38 -18.31
CA ASP A 543 28.17 7.02 -16.96
C ASP A 543 29.62 6.55 -17.01
N ILE A 544 30.54 7.51 -17.13
CA ILE A 544 31.97 7.22 -17.29
C ILE A 544 32.54 6.51 -16.06
N LYS A 545 32.05 6.85 -14.85
CA LYS A 545 32.52 6.29 -13.57
C LYS A 545 31.77 5.02 -13.14
N GLY A 546 30.68 4.66 -13.82
CA GLY A 546 29.83 3.52 -13.46
C GLY A 546 29.07 3.70 -12.14
N GLN A 547 28.81 4.95 -11.71
CA GLN A 547 28.16 5.22 -10.42
C GLN A 547 26.66 4.89 -10.42
N VAL A 548 26.00 5.06 -11.56
CA VAL A 548 24.55 4.84 -11.72
C VAL A 548 24.29 3.43 -12.24
N TRP A 549 25.08 2.97 -13.22
CA TRP A 549 24.87 1.70 -13.93
C TRP A 549 25.80 0.55 -13.51
N GLY A 550 26.80 0.81 -12.65
CA GLY A 550 27.75 -0.21 -12.15
C GLY A 550 28.89 -0.56 -13.11
N SER A 551 28.72 -0.33 -14.42
CA SER A 551 29.77 -0.43 -15.44
C SER A 551 30.07 0.93 -16.06
N SER A 552 31.31 1.16 -16.51
CA SER A 552 31.71 2.40 -17.16
C SER A 552 31.27 2.46 -18.63
N TYR A 553 30.77 3.62 -19.04
CA TYR A 553 30.31 3.89 -20.41
C TYR A 553 30.98 5.13 -21.00
N CYS A 554 31.28 5.11 -22.29
CA CYS A 554 31.87 6.24 -23.02
C CYS A 554 31.02 6.69 -24.20
N LYS A 555 31.23 7.94 -24.59
CA LYS A 555 30.49 8.60 -25.65
C LYS A 555 31.02 8.19 -27.02
N SER A 556 30.14 7.63 -27.85
CA SER A 556 30.39 7.36 -29.28
C SER A 556 30.01 8.56 -30.16
N GLN A 557 30.43 8.56 -31.42
CA GLN A 557 30.25 9.66 -32.39
C GLN A 557 28.78 10.06 -32.61
N GLN A 558 27.84 9.15 -32.37
CA GLN A 558 26.39 9.40 -32.47
C GLN A 558 25.75 9.84 -31.14
N LYS A 559 26.55 10.24 -30.14
CA LYS A 559 26.11 10.55 -28.76
C LYS A 559 25.45 9.36 -28.03
N ILE A 560 25.68 8.15 -28.52
CA ILE A 560 25.26 6.90 -27.87
C ILE A 560 26.34 6.45 -26.90
N CYS A 561 25.95 5.96 -25.73
CA CYS A 561 26.86 5.49 -24.71
C CYS A 561 27.15 4.00 -24.89
N ASN A 562 28.42 3.66 -25.14
CA ASN A 562 28.87 2.28 -25.28
C ASN A 562 29.64 1.84 -24.04
N ASN A 563 29.53 0.57 -23.68
CA ASN A 563 30.24 0.01 -22.53
C ASN A 563 31.77 0.01 -22.78
N CYS A 564 32.53 0.51 -21.82
CA CYS A 564 33.99 0.58 -21.88
C CYS A 564 34.68 -0.78 -21.95
N ILE A 565 34.02 -1.87 -21.53
CA ILE A 565 34.57 -3.24 -21.68
C ILE A 565 34.87 -3.56 -23.14
N ASN A 566 33.99 -3.15 -24.06
CA ASN A 566 34.19 -3.33 -25.50
C ASN A 566 35.32 -2.45 -26.04
N PHE A 567 35.63 -1.35 -25.36
CA PHE A 567 36.72 -0.45 -25.72
C PHE A 567 38.11 -1.04 -25.43
N TYR A 568 38.27 -1.86 -24.38
CA TYR A 568 39.53 -2.56 -24.07
C TYR A 568 39.85 -3.73 -25.01
N SER A 569 39.02 -3.97 -26.04
CA SER A 569 39.30 -5.00 -27.03
C SER A 569 40.62 -4.71 -27.77
N PRO A 570 41.44 -5.74 -28.05
CA PRO A 570 42.72 -5.57 -28.75
C PRO A 570 42.59 -4.83 -30.10
N THR A 571 41.44 -4.97 -30.76
CA THR A 571 41.11 -4.30 -32.04
C THR A 571 40.96 -2.79 -31.88
N ASN A 572 40.25 -2.31 -30.84
CA ASN A 572 40.06 -0.89 -30.58
C ASN A 572 41.36 -0.22 -30.10
N ILE A 573 42.15 -0.92 -29.28
CA ILE A 573 43.48 -0.45 -28.87
C ILE A 573 44.42 -0.37 -30.09
N ALA A 574 44.41 -1.39 -30.97
CA ALA A 574 45.17 -1.37 -32.21
C ALA A 574 44.74 -0.24 -33.15
N LEU A 575 43.43 0.00 -33.29
CA LEU A 575 42.89 1.14 -34.06
C LEU A 575 43.35 2.48 -33.48
N MET A 576 43.37 2.63 -32.16
CA MET A 576 43.79 3.87 -31.52
C MET A 576 45.30 4.11 -31.70
N ILE A 577 46.12 3.07 -31.57
CA ILE A 577 47.56 3.12 -31.88
C ILE A 577 47.78 3.42 -33.37
N LEU A 578 47.00 2.83 -34.28
CA LEU A 578 47.05 3.10 -35.72
C LEU A 578 46.69 4.57 -36.02
N LEU A 579 45.69 5.14 -35.34
CA LEU A 579 45.31 6.55 -35.49
C LEU A 579 46.40 7.50 -34.99
N LEU A 580 46.97 7.25 -33.81
CA LEU A 580 48.12 8.02 -33.31
C LEU A 580 49.36 7.86 -34.22
N GLY A 581 49.60 6.65 -34.72
CA GLY A 581 50.65 6.35 -35.68
C GLY A 581 50.44 7.07 -37.01
N PHE A 582 49.20 7.19 -37.47
CA PHE A 582 48.83 7.94 -38.66
C PHE A 582 49.03 9.45 -38.48
N ILE A 583 48.62 10.01 -37.33
CA ILE A 583 48.88 11.42 -36.99
C ILE A 583 50.38 11.69 -36.96
N PHE A 584 51.15 10.82 -36.28
CA PHE A 584 52.61 10.90 -36.26
C PHE A 584 53.20 10.85 -37.67
N TYR A 585 52.78 9.88 -38.49
CA TYR A 585 53.24 9.73 -39.87
C TYR A 585 52.91 10.96 -40.73
N GLN A 586 51.69 11.52 -40.61
CA GLN A 586 51.29 12.72 -41.35
C GLN A 586 52.18 13.92 -41.01
N ILE A 587 52.35 14.20 -39.72
CA ILE A 587 53.17 15.32 -39.24
C ILE A 587 54.64 15.11 -39.65
N TYR A 588 55.17 13.91 -39.45
CA TYR A 588 56.54 13.55 -39.83
C TYR A 588 56.77 13.65 -41.34
N SER A 589 55.85 13.13 -42.16
CA SER A 589 55.90 13.20 -43.63
C SER A 589 55.88 14.65 -44.12
N ASN A 590 55.02 15.49 -43.52
CA ASN A 590 54.96 16.91 -43.83
C ASN A 590 56.28 17.63 -43.49
N ILE A 591 56.86 17.35 -42.32
CA ILE A 591 58.17 17.88 -41.92
C ILE A 591 59.26 17.44 -42.91
N HIS A 592 59.36 16.14 -43.19
CA HIS A 592 60.41 15.59 -44.05
C HIS A 592 60.29 16.10 -45.50
N LYS A 593 59.09 16.08 -46.08
CA LYS A 593 58.81 16.66 -47.40
C LYS A 593 59.22 18.13 -47.42
N LYS A 594 58.87 18.89 -46.38
CA LYS A 594 59.21 20.32 -46.29
C LYS A 594 60.72 20.54 -46.24
N ILE A 595 61.44 19.80 -45.39
CA ILE A 595 62.90 19.87 -45.29
C ILE A 595 63.55 19.54 -46.64
N SER A 596 63.09 18.48 -47.31
CA SER A 596 63.55 18.09 -48.65
C SER A 596 63.30 19.18 -49.69
N HIS A 597 62.12 19.80 -49.70
CA HIS A 597 61.79 20.92 -50.57
C HIS A 597 62.66 22.16 -50.28
N THR A 598 62.92 22.50 -49.02
CA THR A 598 63.82 23.61 -48.67
C THR A 598 65.26 23.34 -49.09
N LYS A 599 65.75 22.10 -48.99
CA LYS A 599 67.08 21.71 -49.48
C LYS A 599 67.19 21.86 -51.00
N LYS A 600 66.22 21.33 -51.75
CA LYS A 600 66.16 21.46 -53.22
C LYS A 600 66.07 22.92 -53.65
N TYR A 601 65.27 23.73 -52.94
CA TYR A 601 65.16 25.16 -53.18
C TYR A 601 66.48 25.90 -52.95
N ILE A 602 67.22 25.58 -51.89
CA ILE A 602 68.54 26.15 -51.63
C ILE A 602 69.53 25.73 -52.72
N LEU A 603 69.60 24.43 -53.06
CA LEU A 603 70.45 23.91 -54.13
C LEU A 603 70.18 24.62 -55.46
N ALA A 604 68.91 24.71 -55.88
CA ALA A 604 68.51 25.39 -57.10
C ALA A 604 68.84 26.90 -57.08
N LYS A 605 68.73 27.56 -55.92
CA LYS A 605 69.10 28.98 -55.74
C LYS A 605 70.62 29.20 -55.91
N TYR A 606 71.46 28.30 -55.38
CA TYR A 606 72.91 28.40 -55.54
C TYR A 606 73.36 28.01 -56.95
N LEU A 607 72.82 26.95 -57.55
CA LEU A 607 73.14 26.55 -58.94
C LEU A 607 72.72 27.61 -59.97
N SER A 608 71.61 28.32 -59.73
CA SER A 608 71.20 29.46 -60.55
C SER A 608 72.13 30.67 -60.38
N LYS A 609 72.75 30.89 -59.21
CA LYS A 609 73.78 31.93 -59.03
C LYS A 609 75.08 31.62 -59.78
N PHE A 610 75.37 30.34 -60.01
CA PHE A 610 76.48 29.89 -60.85
C PHE A 610 76.10 29.79 -62.35
N ASN A 611 74.93 30.29 -62.76
CA ASN A 611 74.38 30.21 -64.13
C ASN A 611 74.23 28.79 -64.72
N LEU A 612 74.30 27.72 -63.91
CA LEU A 612 74.20 26.33 -64.38
C LEU A 612 72.76 25.88 -64.67
N ILE A 613 71.74 26.61 -64.19
CA ILE A 613 70.31 26.26 -64.31
C ILE A 613 69.49 27.53 -64.58
N SER A 614 68.45 27.43 -65.43
CA SER A 614 67.58 28.56 -65.75
C SER A 614 66.81 29.10 -64.52
N PRO A 615 66.66 30.43 -64.38
CA PRO A 615 65.97 31.05 -63.24
C PRO A 615 64.46 30.72 -63.17
N ASN A 616 63.89 30.10 -64.21
CA ASN A 616 62.49 29.68 -64.25
C ASN A 616 62.22 28.37 -63.47
N ILE A 617 63.21 27.47 -63.35
CA ILE A 617 63.10 26.23 -62.56
C ILE A 617 62.96 26.57 -61.06
N TYR A 618 63.62 27.65 -60.60
CA TYR A 618 63.51 28.21 -59.26
C TYR A 618 62.08 28.63 -58.87
N ARG A 619 61.26 29.08 -59.83
CA ARG A 619 59.85 29.50 -59.57
C ARG A 619 58.88 28.32 -59.48
N LYS A 620 59.08 27.26 -60.27
CA LYS A 620 58.17 26.09 -60.31
C LYS A 620 58.24 25.22 -59.04
N GLN A 621 59.43 25.03 -58.45
CA GLN A 621 59.58 24.17 -57.25
C GLN A 621 59.00 24.76 -55.95
N ALA A 622 58.68 26.06 -55.90
CA ALA A 622 58.06 26.69 -54.74
C ALA A 622 56.54 26.36 -54.59
N ASN A 623 55.90 25.80 -55.61
CA ASN A 623 54.44 25.73 -55.72
C ASN A 623 53.77 24.38 -55.35
N GLN A 624 54.51 23.35 -54.91
CA GLN A 624 53.95 22.01 -54.66
C GLN A 624 53.81 21.52 -53.19
N PRO A 625 53.25 22.33 -52.25
CA PRO A 625 52.66 21.76 -51.03
C PRO A 625 51.17 22.13 -50.82
N SER A 626 50.40 22.43 -51.87
CA SER A 626 49.08 23.09 -51.75
C SER A 626 47.84 22.19 -51.76
N LEU A 627 47.82 21.05 -52.47
CA LEU A 627 46.57 20.29 -52.68
C LEU A 627 46.02 19.59 -51.42
N VAL A 628 46.88 18.90 -50.65
CA VAL A 628 46.48 18.24 -49.39
C VAL A 628 46.01 19.28 -48.37
N LYS A 629 46.63 20.46 -48.33
CA LYS A 629 46.23 21.55 -47.44
C LYS A 629 44.88 22.15 -47.83
N ILE A 630 44.62 22.30 -49.13
CA ILE A 630 43.32 22.75 -49.65
C ILE A 630 42.23 21.74 -49.27
N LEU A 631 42.47 20.44 -49.48
CA LEU A 631 41.54 19.37 -49.09
C LEU A 631 41.22 19.41 -47.59
N LEU A 632 42.24 19.50 -46.72
CA LEU A 632 42.05 19.62 -45.27
C LEU A 632 41.24 20.86 -44.90
N SER A 633 41.49 22.01 -45.54
CA SER A 633 40.72 23.23 -45.28
C SER A 633 39.24 23.12 -45.70
N TYR A 634 38.93 22.35 -46.75
CA TYR A 634 37.54 22.06 -47.13
C TYR A 634 36.87 21.07 -46.16
N CYS A 635 37.59 20.05 -45.69
CA CYS A 635 37.08 19.16 -44.63
C CYS A 635 36.81 19.94 -43.32
N GLN A 636 37.69 20.87 -42.96
CA GLN A 636 37.49 21.79 -41.84
C GLN A 636 36.28 22.73 -42.04
N PHE A 637 35.97 23.11 -43.28
CA PHE A 637 34.78 23.91 -43.60
C PHE A 637 33.49 23.09 -43.46
N LEU A 638 33.48 21.82 -43.87
CA LEU A 638 32.34 20.92 -43.67
C LEU A 638 31.97 20.75 -42.18
N MET A 639 32.97 20.77 -41.31
CA MET A 639 32.76 20.75 -39.85
C MET A 639 31.98 21.99 -39.33
N ILE A 640 32.08 23.14 -40.00
CA ILE A 640 31.37 24.38 -39.62
C ILE A 640 29.86 24.22 -39.79
N PHE A 641 29.39 23.52 -40.83
CA PHE A 641 27.96 23.29 -41.06
C PHE A 641 27.31 22.48 -39.94
N ASN A 642 28.03 21.49 -39.39
CA ASN A 642 27.54 20.70 -38.26
C ASN A 642 27.33 21.56 -37.00
N SER A 643 28.15 22.60 -36.80
CA SER A 643 28.03 23.53 -35.67
C SER A 643 26.82 24.49 -35.76
N LEU A 644 26.11 24.52 -36.88
CA LEU A 644 24.95 25.39 -37.13
C LEU A 644 23.60 24.64 -36.97
N ASN A 645 23.60 23.42 -36.43
CA ASN A 645 22.45 22.49 -36.36
C ASN A 645 21.86 22.19 -37.76
N ILE A 646 22.73 22.06 -38.77
CA ILE A 646 22.33 21.60 -40.11
C ILE A 646 22.79 20.14 -40.21
N SER A 647 21.84 19.21 -40.32
CA SER A 647 22.13 17.78 -40.46
C SER A 647 22.74 17.50 -41.84
N LEU A 648 24.01 17.14 -41.87
CA LEU A 648 24.67 16.64 -43.07
C LEU A 648 24.30 15.15 -43.27
N PRO A 649 24.11 14.69 -44.52
CA PRO A 649 24.00 13.26 -44.81
C PRO A 649 25.19 12.46 -44.26
N ASP A 650 24.94 11.23 -43.81
CA ASP A 650 25.91 10.41 -43.06
C ASP A 650 27.27 10.24 -43.75
N TYR A 651 27.31 10.21 -45.09
CA TYR A 651 28.56 10.07 -45.83
C TYR A 651 29.53 11.25 -45.63
N PHE A 652 29.03 12.47 -45.40
CA PHE A 652 29.87 13.65 -45.17
C PHE A 652 30.43 13.72 -43.75
N ILE A 653 29.82 12.99 -42.81
CA ILE A 653 30.24 12.99 -41.41
C ILE A 653 31.66 12.42 -41.30
N VAL A 654 31.97 11.34 -42.01
CA VAL A 654 33.30 10.72 -42.04
C VAL A 654 34.37 11.70 -42.50
N PHE A 655 34.11 12.47 -43.57
CA PHE A 655 35.07 13.47 -44.08
C PHE A 655 35.23 14.67 -43.13
N SER A 656 34.16 15.07 -42.45
CA SER A 656 34.20 16.14 -41.45
C SER A 656 34.95 15.75 -40.18
N SER A 657 34.80 14.50 -39.71
CA SER A 657 35.37 14.01 -38.45
C SER A 657 36.81 13.53 -38.59
N THR A 658 37.15 12.85 -39.68
CA THR A 658 38.50 12.30 -39.91
C THR A 658 39.44 13.26 -40.65
N GLY A 659 38.89 14.14 -41.50
CA GLY A 659 39.68 15.09 -42.28
C GLY A 659 39.80 16.48 -41.67
N GLY A 660 38.88 16.87 -40.80
CA GLY A 660 38.80 18.22 -40.22
C GLY A 660 39.59 18.40 -38.92
N ASP A 661 39.39 17.50 -37.95
CA ASP A 661 39.99 17.55 -36.62
C ASP A 661 40.19 16.13 -36.04
N THR A 662 41.26 15.46 -36.51
CA THR A 662 41.65 14.10 -36.11
C THR A 662 41.85 13.94 -34.61
N SER A 663 42.17 15.01 -33.88
CA SER A 663 42.43 14.96 -32.45
C SER A 663 41.17 14.77 -31.62
N GLN A 664 39.97 15.09 -32.13
CA GLN A 664 38.72 14.86 -31.38
C GLN A 664 38.43 13.40 -31.09
N LEU A 665 38.82 12.50 -32.01
CA LEU A 665 38.67 11.06 -31.82
C LEU A 665 39.48 10.58 -30.61
N THR A 666 40.61 11.24 -30.33
CA THR A 666 41.49 10.91 -29.21
C THR A 666 41.05 11.49 -27.86
N ILE A 667 40.11 12.45 -27.86
CA ILE A 667 39.59 13.08 -26.63
C ILE A 667 38.58 12.16 -25.98
N TYR A 668 37.61 11.64 -26.74
CA TYR A 668 36.56 10.76 -26.18
C TYR A 668 37.07 9.33 -25.95
N SER A 669 38.09 8.89 -26.69
CA SER A 669 38.72 7.58 -26.47
C SER A 669 39.41 7.47 -25.10
N ILE A 670 39.79 8.60 -24.49
CA ILE A 670 40.41 8.58 -23.17
C ILE A 670 39.39 8.41 -22.04
N ASP A 671 38.11 8.59 -22.34
CA ASP A 671 37.05 8.51 -21.33
C ASP A 671 37.05 7.13 -20.65
N CYS A 672 37.29 6.04 -21.40
CA CYS A 672 37.43 4.71 -20.80
C CYS A 672 38.80 4.44 -20.18
N LEU A 673 39.87 5.10 -20.62
CA LEU A 673 41.23 4.78 -20.19
C LEU A 673 41.61 5.45 -18.85
N LEU A 674 41.22 6.71 -18.65
CA LEU A 674 41.66 7.50 -17.50
C LEU A 674 40.63 7.60 -16.37
N PHE A 675 39.34 7.53 -16.69
CA PHE A 675 38.28 7.78 -15.70
C PHE A 675 37.81 6.55 -14.94
N SER A 676 38.43 5.38 -15.20
CA SER A 676 38.37 4.23 -14.29
C SER A 676 39.10 4.50 -12.97
N TYR A 677 39.92 5.55 -12.89
CA TYR A 677 40.61 5.99 -11.68
C TYR A 677 39.90 7.21 -11.08
N ASP A 678 39.63 7.18 -9.77
CA ASP A 678 38.97 8.27 -9.02
C ASP A 678 39.87 9.49 -8.84
N LEU A 679 40.10 10.22 -9.93
CA LEU A 679 40.77 11.52 -9.91
C LEU A 679 39.81 12.58 -9.36
N LYS A 680 40.27 13.40 -8.41
CA LYS A 680 39.51 14.52 -7.80
C LYS A 680 39.27 15.72 -8.74
N LEU A 681 39.51 15.55 -10.04
CA LEU A 681 39.34 16.60 -11.05
C LEU A 681 38.10 16.33 -11.91
N PRO A 682 37.33 17.37 -12.30
CA PRO A 682 36.22 17.22 -13.23
C PRO A 682 36.63 16.70 -14.60
N ASN A 683 35.75 15.98 -15.28
CA ASN A 683 36.08 15.28 -16.51
C ASN A 683 36.47 16.22 -17.66
N TYR A 684 35.79 17.34 -17.80
CA TYR A 684 36.12 18.33 -18.84
C TYR A 684 37.54 18.93 -18.66
N ILE A 685 38.05 19.02 -17.42
CA ILE A 685 39.42 19.47 -17.15
C ILE A 685 40.44 18.40 -17.53
N ILE A 686 40.17 17.13 -17.22
CA ILE A 686 41.05 16.02 -17.61
C ILE A 686 41.18 15.95 -19.14
N ARG A 687 40.06 16.08 -19.86
CA ARG A 687 40.04 16.18 -21.33
C ARG A 687 40.85 17.38 -21.84
N LEU A 688 40.75 18.54 -21.18
CA LEU A 688 41.52 19.74 -21.51
C LEU A 688 43.03 19.56 -21.29
N LEU A 689 43.44 18.92 -20.21
CA LEU A 689 44.85 18.64 -19.93
C LEU A 689 45.41 17.62 -20.94
N TRP A 690 44.64 16.58 -21.27
CA TRP A 690 45.04 15.55 -22.22
C TRP A 690 45.34 16.13 -23.60
N ILE A 691 44.45 16.96 -24.16
CA ILE A 691 44.67 17.53 -25.50
C ILE A 691 45.89 18.47 -25.55
N ASN A 692 46.24 19.11 -24.43
CA ASN A 692 47.44 19.93 -24.32
C ASN A 692 48.73 19.10 -24.18
N LEU A 693 48.64 17.88 -23.65
CA LEU A 693 49.78 16.96 -23.51
C LEU A 693 50.19 16.30 -24.83
N GLN A 694 49.22 16.05 -25.72
CA GLN A 694 49.46 15.43 -27.04
C GLN A 694 50.54 16.11 -27.90
N PRO A 695 50.54 17.44 -28.12
CA PRO A 695 51.57 18.10 -28.92
C PRO A 695 52.97 17.98 -28.29
N ILE A 696 53.05 17.94 -26.95
CA ILE A 696 54.31 17.77 -26.22
C ILE A 696 54.85 16.34 -26.44
N GLY A 697 54.00 15.33 -26.27
CA GLY A 697 54.37 13.93 -26.50
C GLY A 697 54.81 13.67 -27.93
N LEU A 698 54.06 14.18 -28.92
CA LEU A 698 54.42 14.05 -30.34
C LEU A 698 55.72 14.78 -30.68
N PHE A 699 55.97 15.96 -30.10
CA PHE A 699 57.22 16.67 -30.28
C PHE A 699 58.41 15.82 -29.81
N LEU A 700 58.34 15.26 -28.59
CA LEU A 700 59.38 14.39 -28.06
C LEU A 700 59.61 13.16 -28.95
N LEU A 701 58.54 12.49 -29.40
CA LEU A 701 58.64 11.33 -30.30
C LEU A 701 59.29 11.67 -31.65
N ILE A 702 58.94 12.81 -32.25
CA ILE A 702 59.52 13.25 -33.53
C ILE A 702 61.01 13.56 -33.36
N GLU A 703 61.40 14.22 -32.25
CA GLU A 703 62.81 14.52 -31.98
C GLU A 703 63.61 13.24 -31.77
N ILE A 704 63.11 12.28 -30.96
CA ILE A 704 63.73 10.96 -30.76
C ILE A 704 63.90 10.24 -32.11
N PHE A 705 62.85 10.14 -32.92
CA PHE A 705 62.89 9.47 -34.22
C PHE A 705 63.84 10.17 -35.21
N SER A 706 63.92 11.50 -35.17
CA SER A 706 64.85 12.29 -35.99
C SER A 706 66.31 12.03 -35.63
N GLN A 707 66.62 11.82 -34.34
CA GLN A 707 67.97 11.49 -33.86
C GLN A 707 68.40 10.09 -34.29
N PHE A 708 67.51 9.09 -34.22
CA PHE A 708 67.81 7.72 -34.66
C PHE A 708 68.16 7.62 -36.16
N ARG A 709 67.49 8.42 -37.02
CA ARG A 709 67.69 8.38 -38.47
C ARG A 709 68.94 9.14 -38.94
N LEU A 710 69.51 10.01 -38.11
CA LEU A 710 70.58 10.97 -38.47
C LEU A 710 71.96 10.63 -37.88
N LYS A 711 72.23 9.38 -37.47
CA LYS A 711 73.60 8.91 -37.13
C LYS A 711 74.65 9.07 -38.27
N LYS A 712 74.29 9.62 -39.45
CA LYS A 712 75.20 9.73 -40.60
C LYS A 712 75.40 11.11 -41.27
N MET A 713 74.79 12.25 -40.89
CA MET A 713 75.14 13.55 -41.54
C MET A 713 74.82 14.85 -40.73
N ILE A 714 75.84 15.72 -40.61
CA ILE A 714 75.91 17.18 -40.35
C ILE A 714 75.03 17.75 -39.20
N ILE A 715 75.67 17.99 -38.05
CA ILE A 715 75.13 18.51 -36.77
C ILE A 715 74.47 19.91 -36.86
N ASN A 716 74.91 20.79 -37.77
CA ASN A 716 74.42 22.18 -37.81
C ASN A 716 73.03 22.36 -38.44
N ALA A 717 72.55 21.40 -39.23
CA ALA A 717 71.19 21.45 -39.79
C ALA A 717 70.11 21.10 -38.75
N GLN A 718 70.46 20.39 -37.68
CA GLN A 718 69.55 19.88 -36.66
C GLN A 718 68.98 20.97 -35.73
N LYS A 719 69.75 22.02 -35.42
CA LYS A 719 69.27 23.11 -34.54
C LYS A 719 68.11 23.89 -35.16
N TYR A 720 68.04 23.97 -36.48
CA TYR A 720 66.97 24.70 -37.18
C TYR A 720 65.72 23.87 -37.44
N THR A 721 65.85 22.53 -37.48
CA THR A 721 64.70 21.63 -37.64
C THR A 721 63.82 21.56 -36.40
N ILE A 722 64.38 21.73 -35.20
CA ILE A 722 63.62 21.79 -33.94
C ILE A 722 62.57 22.90 -33.96
N TYR A 723 62.98 24.12 -34.36
CA TYR A 723 62.05 25.25 -34.44
C TYR A 723 60.99 25.07 -35.53
N THR A 724 61.31 24.43 -36.66
CA THR A 724 60.30 24.11 -37.68
C THR A 724 59.30 23.09 -37.20
N ASN A 725 59.75 22.10 -36.43
CA ASN A 725 58.89 21.04 -35.88
C ASN A 725 57.89 21.65 -34.90
N LEU A 726 58.34 22.51 -33.99
CA LEU A 726 57.48 23.24 -33.05
C LEU A 726 56.39 24.07 -33.77
N ILE A 727 56.77 24.80 -34.82
CA ILE A 727 55.80 25.63 -35.59
C ILE A 727 54.77 24.75 -36.31
N ILE A 728 55.19 23.64 -36.92
CA ILE A 728 54.28 22.75 -37.66
C ILE A 728 53.31 22.04 -36.71
N ILE A 729 53.80 21.57 -35.55
CA ILE A 729 52.97 20.93 -34.52
C ILE A 729 51.96 21.93 -33.95
N PHE A 730 52.39 23.15 -33.64
CA PHE A 730 51.49 24.23 -33.21
C PHE A 730 50.35 24.47 -34.21
N LEU A 731 50.68 24.63 -35.49
CA LEU A 731 49.68 24.90 -36.55
C LEU A 731 48.72 23.73 -36.77
N TYR A 732 49.11 22.49 -36.42
CA TYR A 732 48.26 21.32 -36.52
C TYR A 732 47.25 21.24 -35.37
N PHE A 733 47.69 21.43 -34.13
CA PHE A 733 46.83 21.27 -32.93
C PHE A 733 46.04 22.52 -32.53
N GLN A 734 46.39 23.70 -33.04
CA GLN A 734 45.81 24.97 -32.62
C GLN A 734 44.27 24.99 -32.71
N SER A 735 43.68 24.56 -33.83
CA SER A 735 42.22 24.58 -34.02
C SER A 735 41.49 23.72 -32.99
N SER A 736 42.06 22.56 -32.67
CA SER A 736 41.43 21.57 -31.80
C SER A 736 41.51 21.95 -30.33
N ILE A 737 42.66 22.49 -29.89
CA ILE A 737 42.83 22.97 -28.51
C ILE A 737 41.92 24.15 -28.24
N VAL A 738 41.82 25.10 -29.17
CA VAL A 738 40.93 26.27 -29.04
C VAL A 738 39.46 25.84 -28.99
N LYS A 739 39.07 24.79 -29.73
CA LYS A 739 37.73 24.19 -29.64
C LYS A 739 37.40 23.74 -28.22
N VAL A 740 38.25 22.92 -27.61
CA VAL A 740 38.02 22.33 -26.28
C VAL A 740 38.02 23.39 -25.19
N ILE A 741 38.91 24.38 -25.29
CA ILE A 741 38.95 25.54 -24.39
C ILE A 741 37.61 26.28 -24.46
N SER A 742 37.12 26.56 -25.66
CA SER A 742 35.88 27.30 -25.79
C SER A 742 34.66 26.53 -25.34
N GLN A 743 34.57 25.21 -25.61
CA GLN A 743 33.47 24.38 -25.12
C GLN A 743 33.47 24.28 -23.58
N SER A 744 34.66 24.30 -22.97
CA SER A 744 34.80 24.30 -21.51
C SER A 744 34.48 25.65 -20.86
N LEU A 745 34.45 26.75 -21.62
CA LEU A 745 34.00 28.07 -21.14
C LEU A 745 32.49 28.29 -21.32
N SER A 746 31.85 27.56 -22.23
CA SER A 746 30.48 27.84 -22.63
C SER A 746 29.45 27.12 -21.77
N CYS A 747 28.38 27.85 -21.41
CA CYS A 747 27.25 27.35 -20.64
C CYS A 747 26.03 27.10 -21.52
N GLN A 748 25.24 26.08 -21.19
CA GLN A 748 23.95 25.78 -21.80
C GLN A 748 22.86 25.75 -20.73
N GLN A 749 21.72 26.39 -20.99
CA GLN A 749 20.56 26.37 -20.08
C GLN A 749 19.69 25.14 -20.37
N ILE A 750 19.33 24.38 -19.33
CA ILE A 750 18.38 23.27 -19.39
C ILE A 750 17.41 23.42 -18.22
N GLY A 751 16.14 23.73 -18.52
CA GLY A 751 15.18 24.15 -17.49
C GLY A 751 15.62 25.46 -16.83
N ASN A 752 15.76 25.45 -15.49
CA ASN A 752 16.15 26.61 -14.69
C ASN A 752 17.66 26.66 -14.36
N THR A 753 18.42 25.62 -14.69
CA THR A 753 19.84 25.50 -14.34
C THR A 753 20.73 25.63 -15.57
N TYR A 754 21.93 26.18 -15.36
CA TYR A 754 22.96 26.30 -16.39
C TYR A 754 23.98 25.18 -16.19
N PHE A 755 24.34 24.48 -17.26
CA PHE A 755 25.32 23.40 -17.29
C PHE A 755 26.51 23.73 -18.19
N VAL A 756 27.66 23.11 -17.92
CA VAL A 756 28.86 23.27 -18.74
C VAL A 756 28.67 22.52 -20.07
N SER A 757 28.84 23.19 -21.20
CA SER A 757 28.52 22.59 -22.52
C SER A 757 29.47 21.47 -22.97
N SER A 758 30.67 21.38 -22.38
CA SER A 758 31.61 20.28 -22.63
C SER A 758 31.29 19.00 -21.86
N ASP A 759 30.56 19.11 -20.75
CA ASP A 759 30.08 18.00 -19.93
C ASP A 759 28.88 18.46 -19.09
N LEU A 760 27.68 18.02 -19.47
CA LEU A 760 26.42 18.45 -18.85
C LEU A 760 26.23 17.93 -17.42
N ASN A 761 27.12 17.07 -16.90
CA ASN A 761 27.05 16.61 -15.52
C ASN A 761 27.44 17.70 -14.49
N TYR A 762 28.06 18.80 -14.93
CA TYR A 762 28.54 19.86 -14.05
C TYR A 762 27.75 21.15 -14.24
N ASN A 763 27.36 21.78 -13.13
CA ASN A 763 26.71 23.08 -13.13
C ASN A 763 27.68 24.17 -13.63
N CYS A 764 27.17 25.06 -14.48
CA CYS A 764 27.91 26.21 -14.96
C CYS A 764 27.87 27.33 -13.93
N LEU A 765 28.95 28.13 -13.89
CA LEU A 765 29.12 29.27 -12.98
C LEU A 765 29.06 28.92 -11.47
N ASP A 766 29.16 27.63 -11.14
CA ASP A 766 29.36 27.17 -9.77
C ASP A 766 30.77 27.54 -9.28
N ASP A 767 30.98 27.61 -7.96
CA ASP A 767 32.24 28.03 -7.34
C ASP A 767 33.43 27.19 -7.83
N GLN A 768 33.21 25.88 -8.02
CA GLN A 768 34.21 24.97 -8.57
C GLN A 768 34.52 25.26 -10.05
N HIS A 769 33.51 25.60 -10.85
CA HIS A 769 33.70 25.92 -12.26
C HIS A 769 34.46 27.24 -12.45
N ILE A 770 34.09 28.28 -11.70
CA ILE A 770 34.77 29.59 -11.72
C ILE A 770 36.25 29.42 -11.36
N ARG A 771 36.54 28.64 -10.31
CA ARG A 771 37.92 28.34 -9.89
C ARG A 771 38.73 27.68 -11.02
N ASN A 772 38.15 26.70 -11.70
CA ASN A 772 38.80 25.99 -12.79
C ASN A 772 39.00 26.88 -14.04
N ILE A 773 38.06 27.78 -14.32
CA ILE A 773 38.19 28.77 -15.39
C ILE A 773 39.45 29.62 -15.18
N ILE A 774 39.64 30.13 -13.95
CA ILE A 774 40.75 31.03 -13.62
C ILE A 774 42.10 30.28 -13.62
N TYR A 775 42.17 29.08 -13.05
CA TYR A 775 43.46 28.37 -12.91
C TYR A 775 43.90 27.62 -14.17
N PHE A 776 42.98 27.05 -14.95
CA PHE A 776 43.33 26.18 -16.08
C PHE A 776 42.93 26.78 -17.42
N ILE A 777 41.66 27.18 -17.58
CA ILE A 777 41.10 27.47 -18.90
C ILE A 777 41.62 28.80 -19.46
N ILE A 778 41.58 29.87 -18.67
CA ILE A 778 42.06 31.20 -19.10
C ILE A 778 43.58 31.19 -19.38
N PRO A 779 44.44 30.66 -18.49
CA PRO A 779 45.88 30.63 -18.75
C PRO A 779 46.25 29.86 -20.01
N LEU A 780 45.66 28.67 -20.23
CA LEU A 780 45.89 27.88 -21.44
C LEU A 780 45.33 28.58 -22.69
N GLY A 781 44.16 29.21 -22.57
CA GLY A 781 43.56 30.01 -23.64
C GLY A 781 44.46 31.17 -24.08
N LEU A 782 45.00 31.93 -23.14
CA LEU A 782 45.92 33.04 -23.43
C LEU A 782 47.20 32.56 -24.12
N ILE A 783 47.76 31.41 -23.70
CA ILE A 783 48.96 30.83 -24.31
C ILE A 783 48.72 30.49 -25.79
N TRP A 784 47.66 29.74 -26.08
CA TRP A 784 47.40 29.24 -27.44
C TRP A 784 46.81 30.28 -28.39
N VAL A 785 45.93 31.15 -27.90
CA VAL A 785 45.21 32.14 -28.73
C VAL A 785 46.00 33.43 -28.90
N VAL A 786 46.74 33.86 -27.87
CA VAL A 786 47.37 35.19 -27.83
C VAL A 786 48.89 35.10 -27.88
N PHE A 787 49.53 34.46 -26.90
CA PHE A 787 50.98 34.55 -26.73
C PHE A 787 51.77 33.88 -27.86
N ILE A 788 51.44 32.64 -28.25
CA ILE A 788 52.18 31.93 -29.31
C ILE A 788 52.01 32.63 -30.68
N PRO A 789 50.80 32.99 -31.14
CA PRO A 789 50.63 33.75 -32.39
C PRO A 789 51.34 35.11 -32.39
N LEU A 790 51.26 35.86 -31.29
CA LEU A 790 51.92 37.17 -31.16
C LEU A 790 53.45 37.04 -31.19
N PHE A 791 54.01 36.03 -30.52
CA PHE A 791 55.43 35.72 -30.56
C PHE A 791 55.92 35.42 -31.98
N LEU A 792 55.21 34.53 -32.70
CA LEU A 792 55.53 34.20 -34.09
C LEU A 792 55.44 35.44 -34.98
N PHE A 793 54.43 36.29 -34.79
CA PHE A 793 54.24 37.52 -35.56
C PHE A 793 55.35 38.55 -35.35
N ILE A 794 55.74 38.80 -34.09
CA ILE A 794 56.84 39.73 -33.76
C ILE A 794 58.16 39.24 -34.36
N LYS A 795 58.46 37.94 -34.23
CA LYS A 795 59.67 37.34 -34.84
C LYS A 795 59.65 37.48 -36.36
N MET A 796 58.51 37.23 -37.00
CA MET A 796 58.36 37.38 -38.45
C MET A 796 58.57 38.81 -38.93
N ARG A 797 58.08 39.82 -38.20
CA ARG A 797 58.33 41.24 -38.51
C ARG A 797 59.81 41.60 -38.35
N LYS A 798 60.46 41.12 -37.30
CA LYS A 798 61.88 41.38 -37.04
C LYS A 798 62.79 40.83 -38.14
N TYR A 799 62.48 39.65 -38.69
CA TYR A 799 63.28 39.02 -39.75
C TYR A 799 62.83 39.40 -41.18
N LYS A 800 62.00 40.44 -41.34
CA LYS A 800 61.43 40.86 -42.64
C LYS A 800 62.49 41.25 -43.68
N ASN A 801 63.60 41.83 -43.24
CA ASN A 801 64.65 42.30 -44.15
C ASN A 801 65.76 41.25 -44.40
N GLN A 802 65.83 40.19 -43.59
CA GLN A 802 66.80 39.09 -43.70
C GLN A 802 66.19 37.79 -44.25
N MET A 803 65.00 37.87 -44.83
CA MET A 803 64.13 36.73 -45.19
C MET A 803 64.74 35.71 -46.16
N GLN A 804 65.78 36.08 -46.91
CA GLN A 804 66.39 35.22 -47.93
C GLN A 804 67.62 34.44 -47.44
N THR A 805 68.00 34.58 -46.16
CA THR A 805 69.11 33.83 -45.57
C THR A 805 68.72 32.37 -45.33
N ILE A 806 69.70 31.45 -45.43
CA ILE A 806 69.48 30.01 -45.24
C ILE A 806 68.84 29.72 -43.88
N LYS A 807 69.30 30.41 -42.82
CA LYS A 807 68.81 30.26 -41.44
C LYS A 807 67.33 30.62 -41.30
N THR A 808 66.90 31.76 -41.85
CA THR A 808 65.50 32.19 -41.77
C THR A 808 64.58 31.34 -42.65
N LEU A 809 65.08 30.85 -43.78
CA LEU A 809 64.35 29.95 -44.68
C LEU A 809 64.15 28.55 -44.09
N PHE A 810 65.11 28.02 -43.33
CA PHE A 810 64.91 26.78 -42.60
C PHE A 810 63.86 26.99 -41.51
N ILE A 811 64.05 27.93 -40.57
CA ILE A 811 63.16 28.09 -39.40
C ILE A 811 61.72 28.54 -39.78
N TYR A 812 61.59 29.55 -40.65
CA TYR A 812 60.30 30.20 -40.94
C TYR A 812 59.80 29.94 -42.36
N GLY A 813 60.49 29.10 -43.15
CA GLY A 813 60.12 28.82 -44.54
C GLY A 813 58.75 28.17 -44.73
N TYR A 814 58.22 27.52 -43.70
CA TYR A 814 56.84 27.01 -43.70
C TYR A 814 55.82 28.16 -43.73
N LEU A 815 55.96 29.14 -42.83
CA LEU A 815 55.11 30.33 -42.76
C LEU A 815 55.32 31.26 -43.96
N TYR A 816 56.56 31.37 -44.48
CA TYR A 816 56.91 32.26 -45.58
C TYR A 816 56.36 31.86 -46.95
N GLN A 817 56.29 30.57 -47.29
CA GLN A 817 55.72 30.12 -48.56
C GLN A 817 54.23 30.50 -48.70
N VAL A 818 53.50 30.53 -47.59
CA VAL A 818 52.10 31.00 -47.55
C VAL A 818 52.01 32.51 -47.85
N ILE A 819 53.03 33.28 -47.47
CA ILE A 819 53.06 34.75 -47.59
C ILE A 819 53.41 35.21 -49.00
N LYS A 820 54.32 34.51 -49.69
CA LYS A 820 54.73 34.88 -51.06
C LYS A 820 53.60 34.69 -52.09
N PHE A 821 52.61 33.84 -51.81
CA PHE A 821 51.40 33.69 -52.63
C PHE A 821 50.39 34.85 -52.41
N LEU A 822 50.50 35.58 -51.30
CA LEU A 822 49.63 36.68 -50.90
C LEU A 822 50.42 38.00 -50.79
N THR A 823 51.16 38.35 -51.84
CA THR A 823 51.87 39.62 -51.94
C THR A 823 50.89 40.80 -52.03
N TYR A 824 50.37 41.26 -50.89
CA TYR A 824 50.50 42.66 -50.44
C TYR A 824 49.92 42.96 -49.04
N ASN A 825 49.07 42.11 -48.44
CA ASN A 825 48.43 42.45 -47.16
C ASN A 825 48.61 41.37 -46.08
N SER A 826 49.38 41.72 -45.04
CA SER A 826 49.58 40.93 -43.80
C SER A 826 48.28 40.70 -43.00
N LEU A 827 47.22 41.45 -43.30
CA LEU A 827 45.89 41.33 -42.68
C LEU A 827 45.11 40.06 -43.06
N ILE A 828 45.38 39.46 -44.22
CA ILE A 828 44.61 38.30 -44.71
C ILE A 828 44.94 37.02 -43.91
N GLN A 829 46.17 36.88 -43.40
CA GLN A 829 46.54 35.77 -42.51
C GLN A 829 45.91 35.90 -41.13
N TYR A 830 45.91 37.11 -40.55
CA TYR A 830 45.23 37.36 -39.27
C TYR A 830 43.73 37.08 -39.37
N GLN A 831 43.12 37.26 -40.54
CA GLN A 831 41.73 36.92 -40.81
C GLN A 831 41.48 35.41 -40.92
N GLU A 832 42.40 34.61 -41.49
CA GLU A 832 42.30 33.14 -41.51
C GLU A 832 42.49 32.55 -40.10
N PHE A 833 43.45 33.07 -39.33
CA PHE A 833 43.62 32.71 -37.91
C PHE A 833 42.44 33.17 -37.04
N ALA A 834 41.88 34.34 -37.29
CA ALA A 834 40.68 34.83 -36.61
C ALA A 834 39.44 34.02 -36.96
N LYS A 835 39.27 33.54 -38.21
CA LYS A 835 38.17 32.63 -38.59
C LYS A 835 38.20 31.32 -37.79
N ILE A 836 39.39 30.73 -37.63
CA ILE A 836 39.57 29.48 -36.89
C ILE A 836 39.24 29.70 -35.41
N ASN A 837 39.74 30.77 -34.79
CA ASN A 837 39.49 31.05 -33.37
C ASN A 837 38.05 31.53 -33.07
N TYR A 838 37.43 32.28 -33.98
CA TYR A 838 36.08 32.84 -33.80
C TYR A 838 34.98 31.78 -33.86
N ASN A 839 35.18 30.72 -34.65
CA ASN A 839 34.20 29.64 -34.82
C ASN A 839 34.00 28.77 -33.57
N TYR A 840 34.96 28.79 -32.64
CA TYR A 840 34.91 27.98 -31.44
C TYR A 840 34.22 28.68 -30.28
N PHE A 841 34.23 30.02 -30.24
CA PHE A 841 33.44 30.79 -29.28
C PHE A 841 31.94 30.57 -29.46
N SER A 842 31.27 30.20 -28.38
CA SER A 842 29.82 29.94 -28.30
C SER A 842 29.03 31.25 -28.30
N LEU A 843 29.10 32.02 -29.39
CA LEU A 843 28.22 33.17 -29.59
C LEU A 843 26.84 32.71 -30.04
N ASN A 844 25.81 33.50 -29.71
CA ASN A 844 24.43 33.27 -30.13
C ASN A 844 24.34 33.01 -31.65
N LYS A 845 23.51 32.03 -32.09
CA LYS A 845 23.44 31.52 -33.48
C LYS A 845 23.32 32.63 -34.52
N ASN A 846 22.53 33.65 -34.20
CA ASN A 846 22.30 34.82 -35.07
C ASN A 846 23.54 35.72 -35.19
N ILE A 847 24.24 35.95 -34.06
CA ILE A 847 25.46 36.75 -34.00
C ILE A 847 26.60 36.03 -34.76
N LYS A 848 26.71 34.72 -34.58
CA LYS A 848 27.70 33.87 -35.26
C LYS A 848 27.48 33.88 -36.78
N SER A 849 26.23 33.74 -37.24
CA SER A 849 25.86 33.80 -38.65
C SER A 849 26.15 35.17 -39.27
N LEU A 850 25.74 36.27 -38.62
CA LEU A 850 25.97 37.65 -39.08
C LEU A 850 27.47 37.96 -39.25
N LEU A 851 28.31 37.51 -38.31
CA LEU A 851 29.75 37.76 -38.35
C LEU A 851 30.47 36.90 -39.40
N ILE A 852 30.03 35.65 -39.65
CA ILE A 852 30.53 34.83 -40.76
C ILE A 852 30.19 35.49 -42.12
N ILE A 853 28.97 36.00 -42.26
CA ILE A 853 28.52 36.73 -43.47
C ILE A 853 29.35 38.01 -43.66
N PHE A 854 29.57 38.78 -42.59
CA PHE A 854 30.36 40.01 -42.65
C PHE A 854 31.81 39.77 -43.09
N ILE A 855 32.45 38.71 -42.57
CA ILE A 855 33.82 38.31 -42.94
C ILE A 855 33.89 37.82 -44.39
N ASN A 856 32.93 37.00 -44.84
CA ASN A 856 32.89 36.50 -46.21
C ASN A 856 32.58 37.60 -47.23
N ASN A 857 31.73 38.57 -46.90
CA ASN A 857 31.46 39.72 -47.76
C ASN A 857 32.69 40.63 -47.91
N LYS A 858 33.44 40.85 -46.82
CA LYS A 858 34.71 41.61 -46.87
C LYS A 858 35.76 40.92 -47.77
N LEU A 859 35.79 39.59 -47.79
CA LEU A 859 36.64 38.79 -48.69
C LEU A 859 36.21 38.86 -50.15
N LYS A 860 34.90 38.83 -50.42
CA LYS A 860 34.35 38.97 -51.78
C LYS A 860 34.72 40.34 -52.35
N ILE A 861 34.59 41.40 -51.55
CA ILE A 861 34.99 42.78 -51.91
C ILE A 861 36.50 42.89 -52.16
N LEU A 862 37.34 42.23 -51.34
CA LEU A 862 38.80 42.24 -51.52
C LEU A 862 39.27 41.43 -52.74
N ASN A 863 38.63 40.30 -53.04
CA ASN A 863 38.91 39.51 -54.24
C ASN A 863 38.47 40.23 -55.53
N LEU A 864 37.33 40.93 -55.49
CA LEU A 864 36.88 41.81 -56.58
C LEU A 864 37.90 42.93 -56.83
N LYS A 865 38.41 43.59 -55.78
CA LYS A 865 39.53 44.55 -55.89
C LYS A 865 40.78 43.94 -56.53
N LYS A 866 41.09 42.67 -56.22
CA LYS A 866 42.26 41.95 -56.75
C LYS A 866 42.10 41.59 -58.24
N GLN A 867 40.89 41.23 -58.66
CA GLN A 867 40.53 40.93 -60.05
C GLN A 867 40.53 42.23 -60.89
N TYR A 868 40.01 43.32 -60.32
CA TYR A 868 40.05 44.66 -60.90
C TYR A 868 41.50 45.16 -61.13
N ILE A 869 42.39 45.02 -60.13
CA ILE A 869 43.81 45.41 -60.25
C ILE A 869 44.58 44.49 -61.22
N ARG A 870 44.24 43.19 -61.31
CA ARG A 870 44.82 42.29 -62.33
C ARG A 870 44.36 42.63 -63.74
N ASN A 871 43.11 43.03 -63.92
CA ASN A 871 42.59 43.47 -65.21
C ASN A 871 43.24 44.80 -65.65
N ILE A 872 43.43 45.75 -64.73
CA ILE A 872 44.19 47.00 -64.99
C ILE A 872 45.64 46.71 -65.38
N ARG A 873 46.31 45.74 -64.73
CA ARG A 873 47.68 45.35 -65.11
C ARG A 873 47.77 44.60 -66.44
N LYS A 874 46.73 43.87 -66.86
CA LYS A 874 46.68 43.28 -68.21
C LYS A 874 46.47 44.35 -69.28
N ILE A 875 45.60 45.34 -69.02
CA ILE A 875 45.35 46.48 -69.91
C ILE A 875 46.63 47.33 -70.08
N ASN A 876 47.40 47.54 -69.01
CA ASN A 876 48.67 48.28 -69.07
C ASN A 876 49.83 47.52 -69.75
N ILE A 877 49.72 46.20 -69.95
CA ILE A 877 50.73 45.41 -70.69
C ILE A 877 50.37 45.34 -72.19
N THR A 878 49.09 45.44 -72.54
CA THR A 878 48.65 45.56 -73.94
C THR A 878 48.72 46.99 -74.48
N GLY A 879 48.69 48.01 -73.62
CA GLY A 879 48.89 49.42 -73.99
C GLY A 879 50.35 49.86 -74.11
N SER A 880 51.31 49.02 -73.71
CA SER A 880 52.75 49.30 -73.79
C SER A 880 53.47 48.48 -74.88
N GLN A 881 52.76 48.10 -75.94
CA GLN A 881 53.30 47.51 -77.18
C GLN A 881 52.91 48.31 -78.43
N GLN A 882 52.45 49.56 -78.28
CA GLN A 882 52.17 50.48 -79.39
C GLN A 882 52.93 51.82 -79.33
N GLU A 883 53.81 52.04 -78.33
CA GLU A 883 54.84 53.07 -78.40
C GLU A 883 56.14 52.51 -77.81
N TYR A 884 57.16 52.43 -78.68
CA TYR A 884 58.49 51.80 -78.59
C TYR A 884 58.59 50.32 -78.99
#